data_AF-A0A2W1AWS6-F1
#
_entry.id   AF-A0A2W1AWS6-F1
#
_cell.length_a   1.000
_cell.length_b   1.000
_cell.length_c   1.000
_cell.angle_alpha   90.00
_cell.angle_beta   90.00
_cell.angle_gamma   90.00
#
_symmetry.space_group_name_H-M   'P 1'
#
loop_
_entity.id
_entity.type
_entity.pdbx_description
1 polymer ?
#
loop_
_entity_poly.entity_id
_entity_poly.type
_entity_poly.pdbx_seq_one_letter_code
_entity_poly.pdbx_strand_id
1 'polypeptide(L)'
;MGITALTLVFGMQVVRVLATSAFWVLRDRMHWHATEVAVLGLAVFATAFLAGPLSRLLGPRVTLIVTAGGLGAVRLAMQIWTGDPVGELSLAITGVILFVLFLATYLDRVRSEGPSATRSLALGLLLGLSLDVFLHGGFSTYDMGWHSGAGALTVVIVLAAAQWALLTPLLIRAKSFQQGGPAMEAGEGHWRIVLPWLAVGPFLLLELLVFQNLGRLTTLTGWAFPLAFAWMAFSHALGIAAALWILHRGPRPLWPFAVVGGSVLVAVLAMPGVDGLSGALLLLVGQVSAAVLIVVIIQGVTKASPGQGMTRTTVTHGLGMLLLVILLFGFYAVYDINLGFSNNLLPPLAGLILGISALAAVRSLRLERPSGRISWLPLQLAFVFLAVALVWSIAWDTPGTTAGDGYPVRIMTYNLHNGVDIQGHLGMEAQARVIEAQRPDVVALQEVSRGWVVNGSIDMLAWLSQRLDMPYVYGATAGPLWGNALLSRYPILESGAEELLPQDLLITRGFVWARLDVGDGQDIWVINTHYHHPEEDNAIRVEQTREVLGFLEGKDRAVFVGDLNTRLGEEPLEILRQAGLSDAMDMVGLKPGFTTPPANPQHRIDYIWVSSDLRVLDVEIPRTLASDHLPVVATIAQ
;
A
#
# COMPACT_ATOMS: atom_id res chain seq x y z
N MET A 1 -17.18 0.49 -20.13
CA MET A 1 -16.78 1.47 -19.10
C MET A 1 -17.05 0.94 -17.70
N GLY A 2 -18.31 0.77 -17.27
CA GLY A 2 -18.62 0.26 -15.92
C GLY A 2 -17.99 -1.09 -15.58
N ILE A 3 -18.04 -2.07 -16.50
CA ILE A 3 -17.37 -3.38 -16.31
C ILE A 3 -15.87 -3.18 -16.08
N THR A 4 -15.20 -2.36 -16.90
CA THR A 4 -13.77 -2.06 -16.75
C THR A 4 -13.47 -1.42 -15.40
N ALA A 5 -14.27 -0.44 -14.97
CA ALA A 5 -14.06 0.25 -13.71
C ALA A 5 -14.19 -0.69 -12.51
N LEU A 6 -15.27 -1.47 -12.44
CA LEU A 6 -15.52 -2.39 -11.32
C LEU A 6 -14.52 -3.56 -11.30
N THR A 7 -14.17 -4.11 -12.47
CA THR A 7 -13.15 -5.16 -12.54
C THR A 7 -11.76 -4.62 -12.15
N LEU A 8 -11.46 -3.35 -12.44
CA LEU A 8 -10.21 -2.74 -11.98
C LEU A 8 -10.19 -2.54 -10.47
N VAL A 9 -11.27 -2.03 -9.86
CA VAL A 9 -11.37 -1.89 -8.39
C VAL A 9 -11.12 -3.22 -7.70
N PHE A 10 -11.83 -4.27 -8.11
CA PHE A 10 -11.61 -5.60 -7.52
C PHE A 10 -10.20 -6.13 -7.82
N GLY A 11 -9.65 -5.84 -9.00
CA GLY A 11 -8.29 -6.20 -9.38
C GLY A 11 -7.24 -5.59 -8.47
N MET A 12 -7.31 -4.28 -8.21
CA MET A 12 -6.37 -3.59 -7.33
C MET A 12 -6.43 -4.12 -5.89
N GLN A 13 -7.65 -4.37 -5.39
CA GLN A 13 -7.86 -4.95 -4.06
C GLN A 13 -7.24 -6.35 -3.93
N VAL A 14 -7.50 -7.26 -4.88
CA VAL A 14 -6.92 -8.61 -4.80
C VAL A 14 -5.41 -8.61 -5.00
N VAL A 15 -4.85 -7.63 -5.74
CA VAL A 15 -3.40 -7.46 -5.85
C VAL A 15 -2.79 -7.00 -4.51
N ARG A 16 -3.41 -6.06 -3.79
CA ARG A 16 -2.96 -5.66 -2.43
C ARG A 16 -3.02 -6.82 -1.44
N VAL A 17 -4.12 -7.59 -1.46
CA VAL A 17 -4.26 -8.79 -0.60
C VAL A 17 -3.24 -9.86 -0.97
N LEU A 18 -3.00 -10.12 -2.26
CA LEU A 18 -2.00 -11.07 -2.70
C LEU A 18 -0.59 -10.63 -2.25
N ALA A 19 -0.21 -9.37 -2.47
CA ALA A 19 1.11 -8.88 -2.10
C ALA A 19 1.37 -9.02 -0.59
N THR A 20 0.37 -8.71 0.23
CA THR A 20 0.43 -8.82 1.69
C THR A 20 0.50 -10.27 2.13
N SER A 21 -0.48 -11.08 1.70
CA SER A 21 -0.59 -12.48 2.14
C SER A 21 0.58 -13.33 1.64
N ALA A 22 1.05 -13.10 0.40
CA ALA A 22 2.19 -13.84 -0.12
C ALA A 22 3.49 -13.50 0.60
N PHE A 23 3.64 -12.26 1.10
CA PHE A 23 4.78 -11.88 1.92
C PHE A 23 4.67 -12.51 3.31
N TRP A 24 3.60 -12.24 4.05
CA TRP A 24 3.49 -12.60 5.47
C TRP A 24 3.09 -14.05 5.72
N VAL A 25 2.13 -14.61 4.99
CA VAL A 25 1.69 -16.01 5.20
C VAL A 25 2.76 -17.00 4.73
N LEU A 26 3.44 -16.73 3.62
CA LEU A 26 4.45 -17.66 3.11
C LEU A 26 5.80 -17.52 3.79
N ARG A 27 6.27 -16.29 4.07
CA ARG A 27 7.58 -16.12 4.72
C ARG A 27 7.52 -16.48 6.18
N ASP A 28 6.60 -15.91 6.94
CA ASP A 28 6.69 -16.02 8.41
C ASP A 28 6.12 -17.33 8.91
N ARG A 29 4.95 -17.71 8.39
CA ARG A 29 4.27 -18.92 8.83
C ARG A 29 4.77 -20.17 8.12
N MET A 30 5.13 -20.08 6.83
CA MET A 30 5.56 -21.25 6.04
C MET A 30 7.07 -21.28 5.78
N HIS A 31 7.83 -20.28 6.25
CA HIS A 31 9.29 -20.19 6.15
C HIS A 31 9.82 -20.19 4.71
N TRP A 32 9.04 -19.68 3.76
CA TRP A 32 9.50 -19.51 2.38
C TRP A 32 10.51 -18.38 2.29
N HIS A 33 11.53 -18.56 1.44
CA HIS A 33 12.46 -17.51 1.10
C HIS A 33 11.82 -16.47 0.16
N ALA A 34 12.35 -15.24 0.17
CA ALA A 34 11.88 -14.16 -0.71
C ALA A 34 11.89 -14.55 -2.20
N THR A 35 12.87 -15.38 -2.61
CA THR A 35 12.96 -15.90 -3.98
C THR A 35 11.83 -16.87 -4.34
N GLU A 36 11.35 -17.68 -3.40
CA GLU A 36 10.23 -18.61 -3.61
C GLU A 36 8.91 -17.85 -3.76
N VAL A 37 8.70 -16.82 -2.92
CA VAL A 37 7.57 -15.89 -3.03
C VAL A 37 7.60 -15.17 -4.37
N ALA A 38 8.77 -14.74 -4.84
CA ALA A 38 8.94 -14.12 -6.16
C ALA A 38 8.55 -15.08 -7.29
N VAL A 39 8.99 -16.35 -7.21
CA VAL A 39 8.63 -17.38 -8.20
C VAL A 39 7.12 -17.62 -8.24
N LEU A 40 6.46 -17.68 -7.09
CA LEU A 40 5.00 -17.77 -7.02
C LEU A 40 4.34 -16.56 -7.68
N GLY A 41 4.76 -15.33 -7.34
CA GLY A 41 4.25 -14.11 -7.95
C GLY A 41 4.40 -14.12 -9.48
N LEU A 42 5.58 -14.50 -9.98
CA LEU A 42 5.82 -14.65 -11.42
C LEU A 42 4.90 -15.69 -12.05
N ALA A 43 4.71 -16.86 -11.40
CA ALA A 43 3.82 -17.90 -11.89
C ALA A 43 2.35 -17.45 -11.97
N VAL A 44 1.86 -16.78 -10.92
CA VAL A 44 0.49 -16.25 -10.86
C VAL A 44 0.26 -15.21 -11.97
N PHE A 45 1.15 -14.24 -12.12
CA PHE A 45 1.01 -13.22 -13.17
C PHE A 45 1.32 -13.74 -14.58
N ALA A 46 2.11 -14.81 -14.72
CA ALA A 46 2.31 -15.51 -15.99
C ALA A 46 1.02 -16.18 -16.51
N THR A 47 0.00 -16.40 -15.67
CA THR A 47 -1.31 -16.87 -16.16
C THR A 47 -1.94 -15.90 -17.16
N ALA A 48 -1.52 -14.63 -17.19
CA ALA A 48 -1.89 -13.66 -18.23
C ALA A 48 -1.62 -14.17 -19.66
N PHE A 49 -0.59 -15.02 -19.87
CA PHE A 49 -0.29 -15.66 -21.16
C PHE A 49 -1.37 -16.67 -21.59
N LEU A 50 -2.24 -17.10 -20.69
CA LEU A 50 -3.33 -18.05 -20.96
C LEU A 50 -4.60 -17.37 -21.48
N ALA A 51 -4.67 -16.04 -21.49
CA ALA A 51 -5.86 -15.31 -21.96
C ALA A 51 -6.24 -15.73 -23.40
N GLY A 52 -5.26 -15.74 -24.31
CA GLY A 52 -5.39 -16.16 -25.71
C GLY A 52 -5.97 -17.56 -25.86
N PRO A 53 -5.28 -18.60 -25.36
CA PRO A 53 -5.76 -19.97 -25.35
C PRO A 53 -7.16 -20.14 -24.73
N LEU A 54 -7.41 -19.51 -23.58
CA LEU A 54 -8.70 -19.59 -22.88
C LEU A 54 -9.84 -18.98 -23.70
N SER A 55 -9.59 -17.82 -24.32
CA SER A 55 -10.55 -17.15 -25.20
C SER A 55 -10.86 -17.95 -26.46
N ARG A 56 -9.89 -18.71 -27.00
CA ARG A 56 -10.14 -19.64 -28.12
C ARG A 56 -10.97 -20.85 -27.69
N LEU A 57 -10.73 -21.36 -26.49
CA LEU A 57 -11.41 -22.55 -25.97
C LEU A 57 -12.87 -22.25 -25.59
N LEU A 58 -13.11 -21.20 -24.81
CA LEU A 58 -14.43 -20.87 -24.27
C LEU A 58 -15.21 -19.87 -25.14
N GLY A 59 -14.51 -19.18 -26.04
CA GLY A 59 -15.00 -17.99 -26.72
C GLY A 59 -14.77 -16.71 -25.92
N PRO A 60 -14.53 -15.56 -26.58
CA PRO A 60 -14.18 -14.30 -25.92
C PRO A 60 -15.28 -13.79 -24.99
N ARG A 61 -16.54 -14.01 -25.36
CA ARG A 61 -17.70 -13.62 -24.56
C ARG A 61 -17.78 -14.36 -23.23
N VAL A 62 -17.68 -15.69 -23.27
CA VAL A 62 -17.72 -16.52 -22.05
C VAL A 62 -16.51 -16.21 -21.18
N THR A 63 -15.34 -16.06 -21.79
CA THR A 63 -14.10 -15.69 -21.09
C THR A 63 -14.25 -14.36 -20.33
N LEU A 64 -14.86 -13.33 -20.93
CA LEU A 64 -15.13 -12.06 -20.25
C LEU A 64 -16.10 -12.20 -19.07
N ILE A 65 -17.14 -13.01 -19.21
CA ILE A 65 -18.12 -13.25 -18.13
C ILE A 65 -17.46 -13.99 -16.97
N VAL A 66 -16.71 -15.06 -17.27
CA VAL A 66 -16.01 -15.88 -16.27
C VAL A 66 -14.96 -15.06 -15.54
N THR A 67 -14.13 -14.30 -16.27
CA THR A 67 -13.06 -13.50 -15.66
C THR A 67 -13.61 -12.34 -14.83
N ALA A 68 -14.46 -11.47 -15.40
CA ALA A 68 -15.01 -10.33 -14.66
C ALA A 68 -16.00 -10.77 -13.56
N GLY A 69 -16.96 -11.63 -13.90
CA GLY A 69 -17.99 -12.08 -12.98
C GLY A 69 -17.43 -12.99 -11.88
N GLY A 70 -16.46 -13.84 -12.23
CA GLY A 70 -15.73 -14.65 -11.28
C GLY A 70 -14.89 -13.82 -10.32
N LEU A 71 -14.26 -12.73 -10.78
CA LEU A 71 -13.53 -11.82 -9.89
C LEU A 71 -14.46 -11.18 -8.86
N GLY A 72 -15.66 -10.75 -9.27
CA GLY A 72 -16.68 -10.27 -8.33
C GLY A 72 -17.12 -11.33 -7.32
N ALA A 73 -17.26 -12.59 -7.74
CA ALA A 73 -17.58 -13.71 -6.86
C ALA A 73 -16.44 -14.01 -5.86
N VAL A 74 -15.19 -14.01 -6.32
CA VAL A 74 -14.01 -14.17 -5.48
C VAL A 74 -13.93 -13.05 -4.45
N ARG A 75 -14.16 -11.79 -4.85
CA ARG A 75 -14.14 -10.68 -3.89
C ARG A 75 -15.23 -10.77 -2.83
N LEU A 76 -16.41 -11.28 -3.18
CA LEU A 76 -17.46 -11.60 -2.19
C LEU A 76 -17.04 -12.74 -1.27
N ALA A 77 -16.45 -13.81 -1.82
CA ALA A 77 -15.98 -14.95 -1.04
C ALA A 77 -14.90 -14.53 -0.03
N MET A 78 -13.96 -13.67 -0.44
CA MET A 78 -12.96 -13.09 0.46
C MET A 78 -13.62 -12.29 1.59
N GLN A 79 -14.65 -11.50 1.27
CA GLN A 79 -15.32 -10.64 2.25
C GLN A 79 -16.03 -11.41 3.37
N ILE A 80 -16.44 -12.65 3.11
CA ILE A 80 -17.10 -13.53 4.10
C ILE A 80 -16.15 -14.61 4.63
N TRP A 81 -14.89 -14.62 4.19
CA TRP A 81 -13.91 -15.58 4.63
C TRP A 81 -13.44 -15.22 6.04
N THR A 82 -13.71 -16.10 6.99
CA THR A 82 -13.24 -16.00 8.38
C THR A 82 -12.32 -17.17 8.75
N GLY A 83 -11.85 -17.90 7.75
CA GLY A 83 -11.02 -19.08 7.92
C GLY A 83 -9.54 -18.74 7.98
N ASP A 84 -8.72 -19.75 7.70
CA ASP A 84 -7.26 -19.64 7.71
C ASP A 84 -6.72 -18.66 6.64
N PRO A 85 -5.67 -17.85 6.94
CA PRO A 85 -5.07 -16.92 5.97
C PRO A 85 -4.54 -17.57 4.68
N VAL A 86 -4.21 -18.87 4.69
CA VAL A 86 -3.86 -19.62 3.47
C VAL A 86 -5.04 -19.69 2.50
N GLY A 87 -6.27 -19.77 3.01
CA GLY A 87 -7.49 -19.71 2.20
C GLY A 87 -7.69 -18.33 1.57
N GLU A 88 -7.43 -17.27 2.32
CA GLU A 88 -7.45 -15.89 1.83
C GLU A 88 -6.40 -15.67 0.71
N LEU A 89 -5.18 -16.15 0.92
CA LEU A 89 -4.13 -16.15 -0.10
C LEU A 89 -4.57 -16.90 -1.37
N SER A 90 -5.21 -18.06 -1.23
CA SER A 90 -5.70 -18.85 -2.36
C SER A 90 -6.81 -18.11 -3.14
N LEU A 91 -7.71 -17.43 -2.44
CA LEU A 91 -8.72 -16.58 -3.06
C LEU A 91 -8.10 -15.38 -3.77
N ALA A 92 -7.11 -14.71 -3.15
CA ALA A 92 -6.39 -13.59 -3.76
C ALA A 92 -5.63 -14.02 -5.03
N ILE A 93 -4.94 -15.17 -5.01
CA ILE A 93 -4.31 -15.76 -6.20
C ILE A 93 -5.35 -15.97 -7.30
N THR A 94 -6.48 -16.59 -6.97
CA THR A 94 -7.56 -16.83 -7.93
C THR A 94 -8.10 -15.51 -8.51
N GLY A 95 -8.31 -14.51 -7.66
CA GLY A 95 -8.75 -13.18 -8.06
C GLY A 95 -7.76 -12.50 -9.02
N VAL A 96 -6.47 -12.53 -8.70
CA VAL A 96 -5.43 -11.96 -9.57
C VAL A 96 -5.38 -12.66 -10.92
N ILE A 97 -5.47 -13.99 -10.96
CA ILE A 97 -5.54 -14.76 -12.21
C ILE A 97 -6.73 -14.28 -13.07
N LEU A 98 -7.92 -14.17 -12.48
CA LEU A 98 -9.12 -13.70 -13.19
C LEU A 98 -8.96 -12.26 -13.68
N PHE A 99 -8.34 -11.39 -12.89
CA PHE A 99 -8.09 -10.00 -13.22
C PHE A 99 -7.13 -9.84 -14.42
N VAL A 100 -5.98 -10.53 -14.41
CA VAL A 100 -5.01 -10.43 -15.51
C VAL A 100 -5.54 -11.07 -16.80
N LEU A 101 -6.33 -12.14 -16.70
CA LEU A 101 -7.00 -12.73 -17.86
C LEU A 101 -8.06 -11.80 -18.46
N PHE A 102 -8.79 -11.06 -17.61
CA PHE A 102 -9.79 -10.09 -18.05
C PHE A 102 -9.18 -8.97 -18.90
N LEU A 103 -8.08 -8.36 -18.44
CA LEU A 103 -7.49 -7.19 -19.11
C LEU A 103 -7.07 -7.50 -20.55
N ALA A 104 -6.40 -8.63 -20.79
CA ALA A 104 -6.05 -9.08 -22.13
C ALA A 104 -7.29 -9.36 -23.00
N THR A 105 -8.26 -10.10 -22.45
CA THR A 105 -9.46 -10.49 -23.20
C THR A 105 -10.34 -9.29 -23.55
N TYR A 106 -10.45 -8.32 -22.63
CA TYR A 106 -11.24 -7.12 -22.84
C TYR A 106 -10.58 -6.16 -23.83
N LEU A 107 -9.24 -6.08 -23.84
CA LEU A 107 -8.52 -5.31 -24.84
C LEU A 107 -8.79 -5.81 -26.27
N ASP A 108 -8.83 -7.13 -26.46
CA ASP A 108 -9.13 -7.74 -27.76
C ASP A 108 -10.54 -7.39 -28.25
N ARG A 109 -11.52 -7.48 -27.35
CA ARG A 109 -12.88 -7.02 -27.62
C ARG A 109 -12.92 -5.55 -28.03
N VAL A 110 -12.22 -4.68 -27.31
CA VAL A 110 -12.20 -3.24 -27.59
C VAL A 110 -11.67 -2.94 -28.99
N ARG A 111 -10.69 -3.71 -29.47
CA ARG A 111 -10.16 -3.59 -30.84
C ARG A 111 -11.18 -3.94 -31.93
N SER A 112 -12.10 -4.88 -31.65
CA SER A 112 -13.15 -5.25 -32.61
C SER A 112 -14.36 -4.31 -32.61
N GLU A 113 -14.63 -3.60 -31.51
CA GLU A 113 -15.78 -2.68 -31.36
C GLU A 113 -15.47 -1.22 -31.74
N GLY A 114 -14.21 -0.89 -32.01
CA GLY A 114 -13.79 0.40 -32.56
C GLY A 114 -13.71 1.56 -31.55
N PRO A 115 -13.66 2.83 -32.02
CA PRO A 115 -13.26 3.98 -31.21
C PRO A 115 -14.11 4.28 -29.97
N SER A 116 -15.40 3.91 -29.97
CA SER A 116 -16.28 4.08 -28.80
C SER A 116 -15.88 3.15 -27.65
N ALA A 117 -15.48 1.92 -27.97
CA ALA A 117 -14.97 0.95 -27.00
C ALA A 117 -13.60 1.37 -26.47
N THR A 118 -12.73 1.93 -27.32
CA THR A 118 -11.43 2.50 -26.91
C THR A 118 -11.59 3.54 -25.80
N ARG A 119 -12.50 4.51 -25.99
CA ARG A 119 -12.79 5.53 -24.99
C ARG A 119 -13.38 4.93 -23.72
N SER A 120 -14.25 3.94 -23.88
CA SER A 120 -14.89 3.24 -22.77
C SER A 120 -13.90 2.44 -21.91
N LEU A 121 -12.83 1.88 -22.51
CA LEU A 121 -11.73 1.24 -21.82
C LEU A 121 -10.87 2.28 -21.09
N ALA A 122 -10.40 3.30 -21.81
CA ALA A 122 -9.54 4.34 -21.25
C ALA A 122 -10.18 5.04 -20.04
N LEU A 123 -11.41 5.54 -20.21
CA LEU A 123 -12.13 6.23 -19.13
C LEU A 123 -12.63 5.27 -18.05
N GLY A 124 -12.92 4.01 -18.41
CA GLY A 124 -13.31 2.99 -17.44
C GLY A 124 -12.16 2.61 -16.52
N LEU A 125 -10.93 2.53 -17.05
CA LEU A 125 -9.73 2.27 -16.27
C LEU A 125 -9.45 3.44 -15.31
N LEU A 126 -9.44 4.68 -15.78
CA LEU A 126 -9.21 5.83 -14.89
C LEU A 126 -10.33 6.01 -13.85
N LEU A 127 -11.59 5.77 -14.21
CA LEU A 127 -12.69 5.77 -13.25
C LEU A 127 -12.54 4.67 -12.19
N GLY A 128 -12.06 3.48 -12.59
CA GLY A 128 -11.80 2.38 -11.68
C GLY A 128 -10.74 2.74 -10.63
N LEU A 129 -9.63 3.39 -11.05
CA LEU A 129 -8.60 3.87 -10.12
C LEU A 129 -9.12 4.96 -9.19
N SER A 130 -9.92 5.90 -9.73
CA SER A 130 -10.54 6.95 -8.93
C SER A 130 -11.53 6.39 -7.90
N LEU A 131 -12.32 5.38 -8.28
CA LEU A 131 -13.22 4.67 -7.36
C LEU A 131 -12.44 3.84 -6.34
N ASP A 132 -11.33 3.21 -6.73
CA ASP A 132 -10.46 2.48 -5.81
C ASP A 132 -9.83 3.40 -4.76
N VAL A 133 -9.32 4.58 -5.15
CA VAL A 133 -8.86 5.62 -4.21
C VAL A 133 -9.98 6.05 -3.29
N PHE A 134 -11.19 6.29 -3.84
CA PHE A 134 -12.35 6.69 -3.06
C PHE A 134 -12.72 5.65 -2.00
N LEU A 135 -12.69 4.37 -2.35
CA LEU A 135 -13.00 3.28 -1.43
C LEU A 135 -11.86 3.07 -0.43
N HIS A 136 -10.60 3.06 -0.85
CA HIS A 136 -9.45 2.90 0.04
C HIS A 136 -9.38 4.03 1.07
N GLY A 137 -9.54 5.29 0.63
CA GLY A 137 -9.65 6.44 1.54
C GLY A 137 -10.94 6.41 2.38
N GLY A 138 -12.05 5.93 1.79
CA GLY A 138 -13.35 5.60 2.39
C GLY A 138 -13.27 4.78 3.68
N PHE A 139 -12.27 3.91 3.77
CA PHE A 139 -12.03 3.02 4.90
C PHE A 139 -10.70 3.36 5.61
N SER A 140 -10.28 4.63 5.55
CA SER A 140 -9.07 5.14 6.22
C SER A 140 -7.82 4.32 5.90
N THR A 141 -7.68 3.89 4.65
CA THR A 141 -6.61 3.02 4.09
C THR A 141 -6.55 1.61 4.64
N TYR A 142 -7.41 1.23 5.58
CA TYR A 142 -7.60 -0.16 5.94
C TYR A 142 -8.60 -0.78 4.97
N ASP A 143 -8.07 -1.31 3.85
CA ASP A 143 -8.87 -1.76 2.71
C ASP A 143 -10.00 -2.71 3.15
N MET A 144 -11.15 -2.63 2.48
CA MET A 144 -12.35 -3.42 2.76
C MET A 144 -12.09 -4.92 2.78
N GLY A 145 -11.07 -5.39 2.04
CA GLY A 145 -10.65 -6.79 2.05
C GLY A 145 -10.33 -7.31 3.45
N TRP A 146 -9.85 -6.45 4.34
CA TRP A 146 -9.45 -6.79 5.71
C TRP A 146 -10.52 -6.47 6.76
N HIS A 147 -11.65 -5.87 6.34
CA HIS A 147 -12.68 -5.41 7.25
C HIS A 147 -13.86 -6.39 7.30
N SER A 148 -14.11 -7.02 8.46
CA SER A 148 -15.21 -7.98 8.65
C SER A 148 -16.59 -7.36 8.93
N GLY A 149 -16.74 -6.04 8.79
CA GLY A 149 -17.93 -5.31 9.19
C GLY A 149 -19.07 -5.38 8.16
N ALA A 150 -20.32 -5.29 8.63
CA ALA A 150 -21.50 -5.31 7.75
C ALA A 150 -21.52 -4.19 6.69
N GLY A 151 -20.91 -3.03 7.00
CA GLY A 151 -20.73 -1.93 6.04
C GLY A 151 -19.85 -2.32 4.85
N ALA A 152 -18.66 -2.85 5.11
CA ALA A 152 -17.74 -3.33 4.07
C ALA A 152 -18.40 -4.43 3.22
N LEU A 153 -19.06 -5.40 3.86
CA LEU A 153 -19.80 -6.45 3.16
C LEU A 153 -20.89 -5.89 2.24
N THR A 154 -21.67 -4.92 2.72
CA THR A 154 -22.74 -4.28 1.94
C THR A 154 -22.18 -3.58 0.70
N VAL A 155 -21.08 -2.84 0.84
CA VAL A 155 -20.43 -2.16 -0.29
C VAL A 155 -19.98 -3.18 -1.34
N VAL A 156 -19.33 -4.28 -0.93
CA VAL A 156 -18.87 -5.31 -1.88
C VAL A 156 -20.03 -6.02 -2.56
N ILE A 157 -21.12 -6.32 -1.85
CA ILE A 157 -22.36 -6.84 -2.44
C ILE A 157 -22.90 -5.90 -3.51
N VAL A 158 -22.99 -4.59 -3.22
CA VAL A 158 -23.48 -3.60 -4.18
C VAL A 158 -22.58 -3.52 -5.41
N LEU A 159 -21.25 -3.48 -5.24
CA LEU A 159 -20.30 -3.42 -6.34
C LEU A 159 -20.33 -4.69 -7.20
N ALA A 160 -20.39 -5.87 -6.58
CA ALA A 160 -20.47 -7.15 -7.29
C ALA A 160 -21.80 -7.30 -8.03
N ALA A 161 -22.92 -6.93 -7.40
CA ALA A 161 -24.23 -6.92 -8.04
C ALA A 161 -24.28 -5.95 -9.23
N ALA A 162 -23.70 -4.75 -9.10
CA ALA A 162 -23.56 -3.81 -10.20
C ALA A 162 -22.70 -4.37 -11.34
N GLN A 163 -21.59 -5.04 -11.03
CA GLN A 163 -20.72 -5.68 -12.02
C GLN A 163 -21.48 -6.78 -12.78
N TRP A 164 -22.17 -7.67 -12.07
CA TRP A 164 -22.97 -8.73 -12.68
C TRP A 164 -24.14 -8.18 -13.51
N ALA A 165 -24.83 -7.15 -13.03
CA ALA A 165 -25.87 -6.45 -13.78
C ALA A 165 -25.34 -5.93 -15.12
N LEU A 166 -24.14 -5.33 -15.12
CA LEU A 166 -23.48 -4.86 -16.33
C LEU A 166 -23.01 -5.99 -17.26
N LEU A 167 -22.79 -7.19 -16.74
CA LEU A 167 -22.48 -8.39 -17.53
C LEU A 167 -23.73 -9.07 -18.12
N THR A 168 -24.93 -8.84 -17.57
CA THR A 168 -26.18 -9.48 -18.06
C THR A 168 -26.48 -9.31 -19.55
N PRO A 169 -26.21 -8.18 -20.23
CA PRO A 169 -26.43 -8.07 -21.67
C PRO A 169 -25.53 -9.04 -22.46
N LEU A 170 -24.34 -9.33 -21.92
CA LEU A 170 -23.43 -10.35 -22.44
C LEU A 170 -23.88 -11.77 -22.09
N LEU A 171 -24.87 -11.98 -21.24
CA LEU A 171 -25.49 -13.30 -21.02
C LEU A 171 -26.68 -13.48 -21.96
N ILE A 172 -27.53 -12.46 -22.09
CA ILE A 172 -28.84 -12.57 -22.74
C ILE A 172 -28.78 -12.44 -24.28
N ARG A 173 -27.92 -11.57 -24.84
CA ARG A 173 -27.87 -11.34 -26.29
C ARG A 173 -27.07 -12.40 -27.06
N ALA A 174 -27.44 -13.67 -26.93
CA ALA A 174 -26.79 -14.83 -27.59
C ALA A 174 -26.69 -14.71 -29.12
N LYS A 175 -27.71 -14.14 -29.77
CA LYS A 175 -27.89 -14.23 -31.24
C LYS A 175 -27.14 -13.18 -32.08
N SER A 176 -26.60 -12.11 -31.50
CA SER A 176 -25.89 -11.07 -32.27
C SER A 176 -24.37 -11.30 -32.37
N PHE A 177 -23.84 -12.35 -31.74
CA PHE A 177 -22.40 -12.66 -31.74
C PHE A 177 -21.99 -13.64 -32.86
N GLN A 178 -22.94 -14.11 -33.66
CA GLN A 178 -22.76 -15.17 -34.66
C GLN A 178 -22.56 -14.70 -36.12
N GLN A 179 -22.28 -13.41 -36.36
CA GLN A 179 -21.98 -12.90 -37.72
C GLN A 179 -20.47 -12.68 -37.98
N GLY A 180 -19.63 -13.60 -37.50
CA GLY A 180 -18.29 -13.81 -38.06
C GLY A 180 -18.27 -15.22 -38.64
N GLY A 181 -18.08 -15.35 -39.96
CA GLY A 181 -17.92 -16.63 -40.65
C GLY A 181 -16.74 -17.45 -40.10
N PRO A 182 -16.46 -18.66 -40.67
CA PRO A 182 -15.34 -19.49 -40.22
C PRO A 182 -14.09 -18.64 -40.15
N ALA A 183 -13.32 -18.81 -39.06
CA ALA A 183 -12.09 -18.10 -38.77
C ALA A 183 -11.07 -18.31 -39.90
N MET A 184 -11.22 -17.59 -41.01
CA MET A 184 -10.12 -17.31 -41.92
C MET A 184 -9.05 -16.63 -41.07
N GLU A 185 -7.85 -17.20 -41.10
CA GLU A 185 -6.64 -16.79 -40.41
C GLU A 185 -6.58 -15.26 -40.22
N ALA A 186 -7.09 -14.82 -39.07
CA ALA A 186 -7.09 -13.44 -38.64
C ALA A 186 -5.63 -13.01 -38.44
N GLY A 187 -5.05 -12.36 -39.46
CA GLY A 187 -3.63 -12.03 -39.51
C GLY A 187 -3.16 -11.36 -38.22
N GLU A 188 -2.12 -11.91 -37.59
CA GLU A 188 -1.64 -11.40 -36.30
C GLU A 188 -1.27 -9.91 -36.42
N GLY A 189 -1.87 -9.06 -35.59
CA GLY A 189 -1.58 -7.62 -35.56
C GLY A 189 -0.09 -7.34 -35.39
N HIS A 190 0.47 -6.37 -36.13
CA HIS A 190 1.92 -6.12 -36.12
C HIS A 190 2.44 -5.81 -34.70
N TRP A 191 3.59 -6.39 -34.29
CA TRP A 191 4.18 -6.19 -32.94
C TRP A 191 4.26 -4.72 -32.53
N ARG A 192 4.65 -3.85 -33.45
CA ARG A 192 4.68 -2.37 -33.30
C ARG A 192 3.38 -1.75 -32.76
N ILE A 193 2.23 -2.37 -33.00
CA ILE A 193 0.93 -1.89 -32.55
C ILE A 193 0.65 -2.34 -31.12
N VAL A 194 0.92 -3.62 -30.81
CA VAL A 194 0.54 -4.23 -29.53
C VAL A 194 1.58 -4.02 -28.45
N LEU A 195 2.87 -3.94 -28.81
CA LEU A 195 4.01 -3.81 -27.89
C LEU A 195 3.84 -2.67 -26.86
N PRO A 196 3.34 -1.47 -27.20
CA PRO A 196 3.07 -0.42 -26.22
C PRO A 196 2.19 -0.83 -25.03
N TRP A 197 1.36 -1.87 -25.18
CA TRP A 197 0.53 -2.38 -24.09
C TRP A 197 1.34 -3.00 -22.95
N LEU A 198 2.63 -3.31 -23.14
CA LEU A 198 3.50 -3.81 -22.08
C LEU A 198 3.51 -2.85 -20.87
N ALA A 199 3.30 -1.55 -21.12
CA ALA A 199 3.31 -0.52 -20.10
C ALA A 199 2.12 -0.57 -19.14
N VAL A 200 1.09 -1.39 -19.38
CA VAL A 200 -0.02 -1.54 -18.41
C VAL A 200 0.48 -2.04 -17.05
N GLY A 201 1.52 -2.89 -17.02
CA GLY A 201 2.12 -3.35 -15.77
C GLY A 201 2.86 -2.24 -15.02
N PRO A 202 3.87 -1.59 -15.63
CA PRO A 202 4.51 -0.40 -15.07
C PRO A 202 3.54 0.71 -14.66
N PHE A 203 2.45 0.91 -15.41
CA PHE A 203 1.40 1.85 -15.03
C PHE A 203 0.70 1.45 -13.73
N LEU A 204 0.21 0.20 -13.62
CA LEU A 204 -0.44 -0.28 -12.40
C LEU A 204 0.53 -0.31 -11.20
N LEU A 205 1.81 -0.58 -11.42
CA LEU A 205 2.85 -0.46 -10.40
C LEU A 205 2.93 0.98 -9.85
N LEU A 206 2.96 1.98 -10.73
CA LEU A 206 3.03 3.39 -10.32
C LEU A 206 1.78 3.83 -9.56
N GLU A 207 0.60 3.33 -9.95
CA GLU A 207 -0.62 3.55 -9.19
C GLU A 207 -0.51 2.95 -7.78
N LEU A 208 -0.08 1.69 -7.64
CA LEU A 208 0.09 1.03 -6.34
C LEU A 208 1.12 1.70 -5.43
N LEU A 209 2.32 1.98 -5.96
CA LEU A 209 3.45 2.48 -5.15
C LEU A 209 3.36 3.98 -4.88
N VAL A 210 2.83 4.76 -5.83
CA VAL A 210 3.00 6.23 -5.84
C VAL A 210 1.66 6.96 -5.88
N PHE A 211 0.84 6.74 -6.91
CA PHE A 211 -0.28 7.64 -7.23
C PHE A 211 -1.63 7.27 -6.59
N GLN A 212 -1.75 6.12 -5.94
CA GLN A 212 -2.87 5.77 -5.06
C GLN A 212 -2.42 5.57 -3.61
N ASN A 213 -1.13 5.79 -3.32
CA ASN A 213 -0.56 5.57 -2.00
C ASN A 213 -0.84 6.77 -1.08
N LEU A 214 -1.97 6.73 -0.38
CA LEU A 214 -2.38 7.78 0.57
C LEU A 214 -1.40 7.94 1.74
N GLY A 215 -0.84 6.84 2.26
CA GLY A 215 0.18 6.86 3.32
C GLY A 215 1.46 7.57 2.90
N ARG A 216 1.85 7.42 1.62
CA ARG A 216 2.94 8.20 1.04
C ARG A 216 2.64 9.69 0.99
N LEU A 217 1.42 10.06 0.60
CA LEU A 217 1.03 11.47 0.52
C LEU A 217 0.99 12.11 1.91
N THR A 218 0.35 11.47 2.90
CA THR A 218 0.30 11.97 4.28
C THR A 218 1.69 12.11 4.88
N THR A 219 2.57 11.13 4.62
CA THR A 219 3.93 11.14 5.17
C THR A 219 4.81 12.24 4.56
N LEU A 220 4.79 12.41 3.23
CA LEU A 220 5.60 13.45 2.58
C LEU A 220 5.10 14.86 2.84
N THR A 221 3.79 15.04 3.02
CA THR A 221 3.21 16.38 3.16
C THR A 221 3.07 16.83 4.61
N GLY A 222 3.07 15.88 5.55
CA GLY A 222 2.67 16.12 6.95
C GLY A 222 1.19 16.51 7.09
N TRP A 223 0.38 16.38 6.02
CA TRP A 223 -1.03 16.74 6.06
C TRP A 223 -1.86 15.73 6.85
N ALA A 224 -2.90 16.24 7.51
CA ALA A 224 -3.94 15.40 8.06
C ALA A 224 -4.54 14.51 6.97
N PHE A 225 -4.88 13.27 7.34
CA PHE A 225 -5.39 12.24 6.44
C PHE A 225 -6.50 12.73 5.49
N PRO A 226 -7.54 13.45 5.94
CA PRO A 226 -8.66 13.82 5.06
C PRO A 226 -8.27 14.81 3.97
N LEU A 227 -7.32 15.71 4.26
CA LEU A 227 -6.82 16.66 3.29
C LEU A 227 -6.01 15.94 2.20
N ALA A 228 -5.16 14.99 2.59
CA ALA A 228 -4.45 14.12 1.67
C ALA A 228 -5.43 13.29 0.82
N PHE A 229 -6.50 12.76 1.42
CA PHE A 229 -7.53 12.02 0.71
C PHE A 229 -8.25 12.88 -0.34
N ALA A 230 -8.69 14.09 0.03
CA ALA A 230 -9.30 15.04 -0.90
C ALA A 230 -8.34 15.43 -2.04
N TRP A 231 -7.06 15.68 -1.73
CA TRP A 231 -6.04 16.00 -2.72
C TRP A 231 -5.79 14.86 -3.71
N MET A 232 -5.78 13.62 -3.22
CA MET A 232 -5.64 12.43 -4.07
C MET A 232 -6.85 12.27 -5.00
N ALA A 233 -8.07 12.40 -4.45
CA ALA A 233 -9.30 12.37 -5.25
C ALA A 233 -9.31 13.47 -6.32
N PHE A 234 -8.84 14.68 -5.98
CA PHE A 234 -8.68 15.79 -6.93
C PHE A 234 -7.68 15.47 -8.03
N SER A 235 -6.53 14.89 -7.69
CA SER A 235 -5.48 14.52 -8.65
C SER A 235 -5.98 13.50 -9.68
N HIS A 236 -6.76 12.50 -9.23
CA HIS A 236 -7.40 11.52 -10.12
C HIS A 236 -8.51 12.14 -10.98
N ALA A 237 -9.34 13.03 -10.43
CA ALA A 237 -10.34 13.77 -11.20
C ALA A 237 -9.70 14.64 -12.29
N LEU A 238 -8.58 15.31 -11.98
CA LEU A 238 -7.81 16.09 -12.93
C LEU A 238 -7.16 15.21 -14.01
N GLY A 239 -6.66 14.03 -13.66
CA GLY A 239 -6.19 13.02 -14.60
C GLY A 239 -7.29 12.58 -15.59
N ILE A 240 -8.51 12.35 -15.10
CA ILE A 240 -9.68 12.05 -15.94
C ILE A 240 -10.05 13.24 -16.83
N ALA A 241 -9.99 14.48 -16.32
CA ALA A 241 -10.25 15.68 -17.11
C ALA A 241 -9.22 15.85 -18.25
N ALA A 242 -7.93 15.65 -17.95
CA ALA A 242 -6.86 15.68 -18.95
C ALA A 242 -7.03 14.56 -20.00
N ALA A 243 -7.38 13.35 -19.57
CA ALA A 243 -7.72 12.24 -20.45
C ALA A 243 -8.88 12.57 -21.39
N LEU A 244 -9.98 13.11 -20.86
CA LEU A 244 -11.12 13.56 -21.66
C LEU A 244 -10.71 14.63 -22.66
N TRP A 245 -9.88 15.59 -22.27
CA TRP A 245 -9.37 16.62 -23.18
C TRP A 245 -8.57 16.00 -24.33
N ILE A 246 -7.67 15.05 -24.06
CA ILE A 246 -6.92 14.31 -25.08
C ILE A 246 -7.87 13.60 -26.06
N LEU A 247 -8.90 12.93 -25.53
CA LEU A 247 -9.89 12.22 -26.34
C LEU A 247 -10.79 13.16 -27.18
N HIS A 248 -10.98 14.41 -26.76
CA HIS A 248 -11.73 15.44 -27.50
C HIS A 248 -10.89 16.22 -28.52
N ARG A 249 -9.56 16.22 -28.41
CA ARG A 249 -8.64 17.18 -29.07
C ARG A 249 -8.56 17.10 -30.60
N GLY A 250 -9.31 16.20 -31.23
CA GLY A 250 -9.34 16.04 -32.68
C GLY A 250 -8.04 15.47 -33.25
N PRO A 251 -7.88 15.49 -34.59
CA PRO A 251 -6.75 14.86 -35.29
C PRO A 251 -5.47 15.71 -35.21
N ARG A 252 -4.93 15.92 -34.01
CA ARG A 252 -3.64 16.59 -33.79
C ARG A 252 -2.58 15.57 -33.36
N PRO A 253 -1.29 15.81 -33.67
CA PRO A 253 -0.22 14.92 -33.24
C PRO A 253 -0.17 14.84 -31.71
N LEU A 254 -0.20 13.62 -31.17
CA LEU A 254 -0.11 13.34 -29.74
C LEU A 254 1.34 13.13 -29.26
N TRP A 255 2.32 13.09 -30.17
CA TRP A 255 3.73 12.87 -29.82
C TRP A 255 4.28 13.91 -28.82
N PRO A 256 3.90 15.21 -28.84
CA PRO A 256 4.40 16.15 -27.84
C PRO A 256 3.93 15.78 -26.42
N PHE A 257 2.74 15.19 -26.28
CA PHE A 257 2.20 14.74 -24.99
C PHE A 257 2.89 13.49 -24.49
N ALA A 258 3.24 12.58 -25.41
CA ALA A 258 4.04 11.41 -25.06
C ALA A 258 5.45 11.80 -24.59
N VAL A 259 6.11 12.74 -25.28
CA VAL A 259 7.44 13.22 -24.91
C VAL A 259 7.40 14.02 -23.61
N VAL A 260 6.60 15.09 -23.56
CA VAL A 260 6.54 15.96 -22.38
C VAL A 260 6.00 15.20 -21.17
N GLY A 261 4.89 14.47 -21.33
CA GLY A 261 4.31 13.67 -20.24
C GLY A 261 5.26 12.58 -19.74
N GLY A 262 5.98 11.91 -20.64
CA GLY A 262 6.99 10.91 -20.27
C GLY A 262 8.17 11.52 -19.52
N SER A 263 8.72 12.64 -20.02
CA SER A 263 9.83 13.35 -19.37
C SER A 263 9.43 13.91 -18.01
N VAL A 264 8.26 14.53 -17.90
CA VAL A 264 7.72 15.05 -16.64
C VAL A 264 7.50 13.92 -15.64
N LEU A 265 6.91 12.79 -16.08
CA LEU A 265 6.68 11.65 -15.20
C LEU A 265 7.99 11.09 -14.64
N VAL A 266 9.02 10.91 -15.48
CA VAL A 266 10.34 10.44 -15.02
C VAL A 266 10.97 11.44 -14.05
N ALA A 267 10.92 12.74 -14.35
CA ALA A 267 11.47 13.77 -13.48
C ALA A 267 10.79 13.78 -12.10
N VAL A 268 9.45 13.74 -12.06
CA VAL A 268 8.66 13.66 -10.82
C VAL A 268 9.07 12.43 -10.00
N LEU A 269 9.14 11.25 -10.64
CA LEU A 269 9.44 9.99 -9.95
C LEU A 269 10.89 9.91 -9.47
N ALA A 270 11.81 10.66 -10.10
CA ALA A 270 13.22 10.73 -9.70
C ALA A 270 13.47 11.63 -8.49
N MET A 271 12.42 12.28 -7.96
CA MET A 271 12.48 13.16 -6.78
C MET A 271 11.59 12.61 -5.64
N PRO A 272 11.84 11.39 -5.12
CA PRO A 272 10.92 10.72 -4.20
C PRO A 272 10.83 11.38 -2.82
N GLY A 273 11.82 12.20 -2.41
CA GLY A 273 11.91 12.81 -1.08
C GLY A 273 11.45 14.26 -0.98
N VAL A 274 10.88 14.86 -2.05
CA VAL A 274 10.36 16.23 -1.97
C VAL A 274 9.10 16.24 -1.11
N ASP A 275 9.08 17.10 -0.10
CA ASP A 275 8.07 17.15 0.95
C ASP A 275 7.10 18.35 0.79
N GLY A 276 6.14 18.43 1.71
CA GLY A 276 5.18 19.53 1.80
C GLY A 276 4.33 19.72 0.55
N LEU A 277 3.95 20.97 0.28
CA LEU A 277 3.12 21.32 -0.89
C LEU A 277 3.82 20.99 -2.21
N SER A 278 5.15 21.13 -2.28
CA SER A 278 5.94 20.81 -3.46
C SER A 278 5.83 19.32 -3.80
N GLY A 279 5.95 18.43 -2.80
CA GLY A 279 5.74 17.00 -2.96
C GLY A 279 4.32 16.66 -3.43
N ALA A 280 3.31 17.31 -2.84
CA ALA A 280 1.91 17.14 -3.24
C ALA A 280 1.64 17.55 -4.70
N LEU A 281 2.24 18.66 -5.15
CA LEU A 281 2.14 19.14 -6.53
C LEU A 281 2.87 18.24 -7.51
N LEU A 282 4.05 17.73 -7.16
CA LEU A 282 4.78 16.75 -7.97
C LEU A 282 3.95 15.48 -8.18
N LEU A 283 3.35 14.95 -7.11
CA LEU A 283 2.48 13.78 -7.19
C LEU A 283 1.25 14.00 -8.08
N LEU A 284 0.61 15.17 -7.96
CA LEU A 284 -0.50 15.56 -8.83
C LEU A 284 -0.08 15.61 -10.31
N VAL A 285 1.04 16.27 -10.61
CA VAL A 285 1.56 16.38 -11.99
C VAL A 285 1.95 15.01 -12.54
N GLY A 286 2.56 14.15 -11.71
CA GLY A 286 2.87 12.76 -12.03
C GLY A 286 1.61 11.98 -12.38
N GLN A 287 0.56 12.07 -11.56
CA GLN A 287 -0.69 11.33 -11.82
C GLN A 287 -1.39 11.78 -13.09
N VAL A 288 -1.46 13.09 -13.33
CA VAL A 288 -2.00 13.64 -14.59
C VAL A 288 -1.19 13.14 -15.79
N SER A 289 0.13 13.11 -15.67
CA SER A 289 1.03 12.62 -16.73
C SER A 289 0.82 11.13 -17.01
N ALA A 290 0.74 10.30 -15.97
CA ALA A 290 0.46 8.87 -16.08
C ALA A 290 -0.90 8.60 -16.76
N ALA A 291 -1.96 9.33 -16.34
CA ALA A 291 -3.29 9.24 -16.94
C ALA A 291 -3.31 9.63 -18.43
N VAL A 292 -2.59 10.68 -18.82
CA VAL A 292 -2.47 11.08 -20.22
C VAL A 292 -1.73 10.01 -21.03
N LEU A 293 -0.60 9.50 -20.52
CA LEU A 293 0.22 8.51 -21.22
C LEU A 293 -0.54 7.19 -21.44
N ILE A 294 -1.25 6.67 -20.44
CA ILE A 294 -2.00 5.43 -20.60
C ILE A 294 -3.15 5.58 -21.61
N VAL A 295 -3.78 6.76 -21.68
CA VAL A 295 -4.83 7.06 -22.68
C VAL A 295 -4.24 7.13 -24.09
N VAL A 296 -3.04 7.70 -24.26
CA VAL A 296 -2.32 7.69 -25.55
C VAL A 296 -2.00 6.26 -25.98
N ILE A 297 -1.53 5.42 -25.04
CA ILE A 297 -1.21 4.00 -25.29
C ILE A 297 -2.47 3.24 -25.71
N ILE A 298 -3.57 3.38 -24.96
CA ILE A 298 -4.83 2.71 -25.26
C ILE A 298 -5.34 3.12 -26.65
N GLN A 299 -5.26 4.40 -27.02
CA GLN A 299 -5.64 4.85 -28.37
C GLN A 299 -4.77 4.22 -29.46
N GLY A 300 -3.45 4.13 -29.26
CA GLY A 300 -2.54 3.55 -30.24
C GLY A 300 -2.70 2.04 -30.41
N VAL A 301 -2.95 1.31 -29.32
CA VAL A 301 -3.04 -0.16 -29.34
C VAL A 301 -4.40 -0.66 -29.83
N THR A 302 -5.47 0.12 -29.61
CA THR A 302 -6.84 -0.31 -29.92
C THR A 302 -7.31 0.04 -31.33
N LYS A 303 -6.57 0.89 -32.06
CA LYS A 303 -6.95 1.39 -33.38
C LYS A 303 -6.61 0.44 -34.55
N ALA A 304 -6.13 -0.77 -34.28
CA ALA A 304 -5.70 -1.72 -35.31
C ALA A 304 -6.83 -2.60 -35.87
N SER A 305 -6.75 -2.93 -37.16
CA SER A 305 -7.82 -3.48 -37.99
C SER A 305 -8.61 -4.66 -37.38
N PRO A 306 -9.91 -4.76 -37.70
CA PRO A 306 -10.72 -5.96 -37.42
C PRO A 306 -10.05 -7.22 -37.95
N GLY A 307 -10.09 -8.31 -37.19
CA GLY A 307 -9.56 -9.61 -37.60
C GLY A 307 -8.07 -9.82 -37.30
N GLN A 308 -7.56 -9.32 -36.16
CA GLN A 308 -6.21 -9.64 -35.69
C GLN A 308 -6.26 -10.70 -34.58
N GLY A 309 -5.47 -11.78 -34.72
CA GLY A 309 -5.35 -12.80 -33.69
C GLY A 309 -4.89 -12.27 -32.32
N MET A 310 -5.36 -12.90 -31.25
CA MET A 310 -5.09 -12.50 -29.85
C MET A 310 -3.68 -12.88 -29.34
N THR A 311 -2.92 -13.71 -30.08
CA THR A 311 -1.62 -14.26 -29.64
C THR A 311 -0.67 -13.17 -29.14
N ARG A 312 -0.38 -12.17 -29.98
CA ARG A 312 0.61 -11.14 -29.67
C ARG A 312 0.14 -10.20 -28.56
N THR A 313 -1.16 -9.90 -28.51
CA THR A 313 -1.77 -9.12 -27.42
C THR A 313 -1.62 -9.82 -26.08
N THR A 314 -1.89 -11.14 -26.05
CA THR A 314 -1.70 -11.97 -24.86
C THR A 314 -0.23 -12.01 -24.44
N VAL A 315 0.71 -12.16 -25.37
CA VAL A 315 2.15 -12.15 -25.06
C VAL A 315 2.58 -10.80 -24.48
N THR A 316 2.24 -9.69 -25.14
CA THR A 316 2.62 -8.37 -24.65
C THR A 316 1.97 -8.05 -23.30
N HIS A 317 0.70 -8.43 -23.10
CA HIS A 317 0.04 -8.24 -21.81
C HIS A 317 0.72 -9.07 -20.70
N GLY A 318 1.04 -10.34 -20.97
CA GLY A 318 1.76 -11.19 -20.02
C GLY A 318 3.12 -10.62 -19.66
N LEU A 319 3.90 -10.13 -20.64
CA LEU A 319 5.17 -9.44 -20.37
C LEU A 319 4.98 -8.19 -19.50
N GLY A 320 3.93 -7.41 -19.75
CA GLY A 320 3.59 -6.26 -18.89
C GLY A 320 3.28 -6.68 -17.46
N MET A 321 2.48 -7.73 -17.27
CA MET A 321 2.16 -8.28 -15.95
C MET A 321 3.39 -8.83 -15.22
N LEU A 322 4.32 -9.48 -15.93
CA LEU A 322 5.60 -9.88 -15.35
C LEU A 322 6.45 -8.67 -14.95
N LEU A 323 6.49 -7.61 -15.76
CA LEU A 323 7.20 -6.38 -15.39
C LEU A 323 6.63 -5.74 -14.12
N LEU A 324 5.31 -5.77 -13.92
CA LEU A 324 4.70 -5.32 -12.66
C LEU A 324 5.30 -6.06 -11.46
N VAL A 325 5.33 -7.40 -11.50
CA VAL A 325 5.82 -8.21 -10.38
C VAL A 325 7.33 -8.06 -10.21
N ILE A 326 8.11 -8.06 -11.29
CA ILE A 326 9.57 -7.91 -11.24
C ILE A 326 9.95 -6.57 -10.60
N LEU A 327 9.29 -5.48 -11.01
CA LEU A 327 9.56 -4.16 -10.46
C LEU A 327 9.07 -4.02 -9.02
N LEU A 328 7.91 -4.60 -8.68
CA LEU A 328 7.39 -4.59 -7.31
C LEU A 328 8.29 -5.41 -6.37
N PHE A 329 8.69 -6.61 -6.78
CA PHE A 329 9.62 -7.44 -6.03
C PHE A 329 10.96 -6.72 -5.87
N GLY A 330 11.53 -6.20 -6.96
CA GLY A 330 12.78 -5.44 -6.90
C GLY A 330 12.70 -4.22 -5.97
N PHE A 331 11.51 -3.61 -5.81
CA PHE A 331 11.33 -2.46 -4.93
C PHE A 331 11.42 -2.82 -3.45
N TYR A 332 10.93 -3.99 -3.06
CA TYR A 332 10.98 -4.47 -1.67
C TYR A 332 12.19 -5.33 -1.37
N ALA A 333 12.71 -6.06 -2.35
CA ALA A 333 13.84 -6.97 -2.17
C ALA A 333 15.12 -6.25 -1.72
N VAL A 334 15.26 -4.94 -1.95
CA VAL A 334 16.42 -4.15 -1.44
C VAL A 334 16.51 -4.13 0.09
N TYR A 335 15.39 -4.33 0.79
CA TYR A 335 15.34 -4.36 2.25
C TYR A 335 15.76 -5.72 2.84
N ASP A 336 15.76 -6.78 2.01
CA ASP A 336 16.17 -8.13 2.40
C ASP A 336 17.53 -8.53 1.79
N ILE A 337 17.86 -8.03 0.60
CA ILE A 337 19.00 -8.45 -0.21
C ILE A 337 19.68 -7.22 -0.81
N ASN A 338 21.01 -7.14 -0.71
CA ASN A 338 21.76 -6.09 -1.39
C ASN A 338 21.76 -6.31 -2.92
N LEU A 339 20.89 -5.58 -3.63
CA LEU A 339 20.80 -5.62 -5.09
C LEU A 339 21.82 -4.72 -5.81
N GLY A 340 22.63 -3.95 -5.08
CA GLY A 340 23.59 -2.99 -5.64
C GLY A 340 22.95 -1.72 -6.22
N PHE A 341 21.66 -1.48 -5.99
CA PHE A 341 20.95 -0.25 -6.34
C PHE A 341 19.84 0.08 -5.33
N SER A 342 19.48 1.36 -5.23
CA SER A 342 18.35 1.83 -4.40
C SER A 342 17.00 1.59 -5.10
N ASN A 343 15.98 1.18 -4.35
CA ASN A 343 14.61 1.03 -4.85
C ASN A 343 14.03 2.32 -5.46
N ASN A 344 14.58 3.50 -5.13
CA ASN A 344 14.23 4.78 -5.74
C ASN A 344 14.44 4.82 -7.27
N LEU A 345 15.23 3.91 -7.84
CA LEU A 345 15.44 3.79 -9.29
C LEU A 345 14.22 3.20 -10.02
N LEU A 346 13.40 2.39 -9.36
CA LEU A 346 12.39 1.57 -10.03
C LEU A 346 11.15 2.37 -10.48
N PRO A 347 10.59 3.32 -9.70
CA PRO A 347 9.50 4.16 -10.19
C PRO A 347 9.90 5.00 -11.43
N PRO A 348 11.04 5.72 -11.46
CA PRO A 348 11.51 6.39 -12.69
C PRO A 348 11.64 5.46 -13.89
N LEU A 349 12.15 4.25 -13.70
CA LEU A 349 12.26 3.25 -14.76
C LEU A 349 10.88 2.84 -15.30
N ALA A 350 9.90 2.62 -14.41
CA ALA A 350 8.52 2.36 -14.80
C ALA A 350 7.91 3.53 -15.59
N GLY A 351 8.16 4.77 -15.16
CA GLY A 351 7.76 5.99 -15.85
C GLY A 351 8.40 6.12 -17.25
N LEU A 352 9.68 5.76 -17.37
CA LEU A 352 10.39 5.74 -18.66
C LEU A 352 9.78 4.71 -19.61
N ILE A 353 9.49 3.50 -19.14
CA ILE A 353 8.82 2.45 -19.94
C ILE A 353 7.44 2.95 -20.42
N LEU A 354 6.69 3.63 -19.55
CA LEU A 354 5.40 4.22 -19.90
C LEU A 354 5.53 5.31 -20.98
N GLY A 355 6.49 6.22 -20.83
CA GLY A 355 6.78 7.28 -21.81
C GLY A 355 7.21 6.74 -23.18
N ILE A 356 8.13 5.77 -23.21
CA ILE A 356 8.58 5.11 -24.45
C ILE A 356 7.41 4.40 -25.14
N SER A 357 6.58 3.72 -24.35
CA SER A 357 5.41 3.01 -24.86
C SER A 357 4.37 3.97 -25.44
N ALA A 358 4.13 5.11 -24.80
CA ALA A 358 3.26 6.15 -25.35
C ALA A 358 3.80 6.71 -26.67
N LEU A 359 5.11 6.97 -26.76
CA LEU A 359 5.74 7.45 -28.00
C LEU A 359 5.63 6.41 -29.13
N ALA A 360 5.81 5.13 -28.81
CA ALA A 360 5.62 4.04 -29.76
C ALA A 360 4.15 3.92 -30.21
N ALA A 361 3.20 4.06 -29.29
CA ALA A 361 1.76 4.05 -29.58
C ALA A 361 1.34 5.20 -30.49
N VAL A 362 1.96 6.39 -30.39
CA VAL A 362 1.65 7.50 -31.29
C VAL A 362 1.95 7.16 -32.75
N ARG A 363 2.96 6.32 -33.02
CA ARG A 363 3.32 5.93 -34.40
C ARG A 363 2.25 5.07 -35.08
N SER A 364 1.38 4.40 -34.31
CA SER A 364 0.26 3.62 -34.86
C SER A 364 -1.03 4.45 -35.00
N LEU A 365 -1.06 5.70 -34.50
CA LEU A 365 -2.23 6.57 -34.63
C LEU A 365 -2.36 7.12 -36.06
N ARG A 366 -3.52 6.91 -36.67
CA ARG A 366 -3.96 7.66 -37.86
C ARG A 366 -4.76 8.89 -37.42
N LEU A 367 -4.50 10.04 -38.02
CA LEU A 367 -5.26 11.27 -37.78
C LEU A 367 -6.67 11.13 -38.34
N GLU A 368 -7.68 10.95 -37.48
CA GLU A 368 -9.08 10.87 -37.87
C GLU A 368 -9.94 11.76 -36.97
N ARG A 369 -11.09 12.20 -37.49
CA ARG A 369 -12.01 13.03 -36.71
C ARG A 369 -12.67 12.19 -35.59
N PRO A 370 -12.82 12.75 -34.39
CA PRO A 370 -13.59 12.09 -33.33
C PRO A 370 -15.02 11.83 -33.82
N SER A 371 -15.44 10.57 -33.86
CA SER A 371 -16.83 10.18 -34.19
C SER A 371 -17.54 9.59 -32.98
N GLY A 372 -18.80 9.95 -32.74
CA GLY A 372 -19.59 9.45 -31.61
C GLY A 372 -19.44 10.26 -30.30
N ARG A 373 -20.45 10.17 -29.43
CA ARG A 373 -20.53 10.92 -28.17
C ARG A 373 -19.52 10.42 -27.14
N ILE A 374 -18.87 11.34 -26.43
CA ILE A 374 -18.02 11.04 -25.27
C ILE A 374 -18.87 11.21 -24.01
N SER A 375 -18.79 10.23 -23.10
CA SER A 375 -19.48 10.33 -21.81
C SER A 375 -18.65 11.14 -20.83
N TRP A 376 -19.28 12.16 -20.22
CA TRP A 376 -18.69 12.96 -19.13
C TRP A 376 -18.90 12.32 -17.75
N LEU A 377 -19.65 11.20 -17.68
CA LEU A 377 -19.98 10.50 -16.45
C LEU A 377 -18.75 10.15 -15.58
N PRO A 378 -17.60 9.68 -16.13
CA PRO A 378 -16.41 9.41 -15.32
C PRO A 378 -15.93 10.63 -14.53
N LEU A 379 -15.90 11.80 -15.17
CA LEU A 379 -15.47 13.02 -14.52
C LEU A 379 -16.49 13.50 -13.49
N GLN A 380 -17.79 13.38 -13.81
CA GLN A 380 -18.86 13.71 -12.87
C GLN A 380 -18.78 12.84 -11.60
N LEU A 381 -18.58 11.52 -11.75
CA LEU A 381 -18.42 10.62 -10.62
C LEU A 381 -17.13 10.91 -9.84
N ALA A 382 -16.01 11.19 -10.51
CA ALA A 382 -14.78 11.58 -9.83
C ALA A 382 -14.94 12.89 -9.02
N PHE A 383 -15.73 13.85 -9.53
CA PHE A 383 -16.09 15.04 -8.76
C PHE A 383 -17.02 14.74 -7.58
N VAL A 384 -17.92 13.77 -7.70
CA VAL A 384 -18.72 13.29 -6.55
C VAL A 384 -17.80 12.69 -5.48
N PHE A 385 -16.83 11.85 -5.87
CA PHE A 385 -15.86 11.29 -4.93
C PHE A 385 -15.04 12.37 -4.24
N LEU A 386 -14.55 13.37 -4.99
CA LEU A 386 -13.88 14.54 -4.43
C LEU A 386 -14.77 15.32 -3.47
N ALA A 387 -16.03 15.58 -3.84
CA ALA A 387 -16.95 16.33 -2.99
C ALA A 387 -17.20 15.60 -1.66
N VAL A 388 -17.37 14.27 -1.69
CA VAL A 388 -17.50 13.45 -0.48
C VAL A 388 -16.22 13.52 0.36
N ALA A 389 -15.03 13.42 -0.27
CA ALA A 389 -13.76 13.53 0.44
C ALA A 389 -13.57 14.92 1.10
N LEU A 390 -14.01 15.99 0.44
CA LEU A 390 -13.99 17.36 1.00
C LEU A 390 -14.98 17.51 2.17
N VAL A 391 -16.19 16.98 2.05
CA VAL A 391 -17.17 16.97 3.15
C VAL A 391 -16.61 16.22 4.34
N TRP A 392 -15.97 15.07 4.10
CA TRP A 392 -15.34 14.29 5.16
C TRP A 392 -14.17 15.05 5.79
N SER A 393 -13.37 15.78 5.01
CA SER A 393 -12.32 16.64 5.56
C SER A 393 -12.83 17.75 6.48
N ILE A 394 -14.07 18.20 6.29
CA ILE A 394 -14.71 19.20 7.17
C ILE A 394 -15.29 18.51 8.42
N ALA A 395 -15.84 17.31 8.26
CA ALA A 395 -16.46 16.54 9.34
C ALA A 395 -15.47 15.70 10.16
N TRP A 396 -14.17 15.78 9.86
CA TRP A 396 -13.15 14.95 10.49
C TRP A 396 -12.86 15.41 11.91
N ASP A 397 -12.98 14.47 12.84
CA ASP A 397 -12.59 14.70 14.22
C ASP A 397 -11.09 14.39 14.36
N THR A 398 -10.30 15.43 14.62
CA THR A 398 -8.85 15.25 14.76
C THR A 398 -8.58 14.78 16.18
N PRO A 399 -7.77 13.72 16.38
CA PRO A 399 -7.57 13.17 17.72
C PRO A 399 -7.03 14.25 18.64
N GLY A 400 -7.60 14.32 19.84
CA GLY A 400 -7.31 15.37 20.80
C GLY A 400 -6.27 14.94 21.83
N THR A 401 -5.61 15.91 22.46
CA THR A 401 -4.90 15.66 23.72
C THR A 401 -5.78 16.01 24.91
N THR A 402 -5.60 15.29 26.00
CA THR A 402 -6.20 15.55 27.31
C THR A 402 -5.12 16.05 28.27
N ALA A 403 -5.41 17.07 29.07
CA ALA A 403 -4.54 17.46 30.17
C ALA A 403 -4.34 16.28 31.12
N GLY A 404 -3.10 16.08 31.59
CA GLY A 404 -2.79 15.09 32.61
C GLY A 404 -2.96 15.62 34.03
N ASP A 405 -2.90 14.71 34.99
CA ASP A 405 -3.05 14.95 36.43
C ASP A 405 -1.73 14.68 37.20
N GLY A 406 -0.59 14.82 36.52
CA GLY A 406 0.73 14.43 37.01
C GLY A 406 0.99 12.91 36.91
N TYR A 407 1.95 12.43 37.70
CA TYR A 407 2.23 10.99 37.84
C TYR A 407 1.16 10.29 38.69
N PRO A 408 0.90 8.98 38.44
CA PRO A 408 1.64 8.07 37.57
C PRO A 408 1.22 8.11 36.09
N VAL A 409 2.13 7.71 35.21
CA VAL A 409 1.94 7.64 33.76
C VAL A 409 2.07 6.20 33.29
N ARG A 410 1.07 5.69 32.55
CA ARG A 410 1.09 4.32 32.01
C ARG A 410 1.63 4.32 30.58
N ILE A 411 2.75 3.62 30.36
CA ILE A 411 3.46 3.56 29.08
C ILE A 411 3.44 2.13 28.55
N MET A 412 3.12 1.97 27.28
CA MET A 412 3.16 0.71 26.55
C MET A 412 4.21 0.77 25.44
N THR A 413 5.03 -0.27 25.28
CA THR A 413 5.82 -0.50 24.07
C THR A 413 5.31 -1.74 23.35
N TYR A 414 5.18 -1.67 22.02
CA TYR A 414 4.63 -2.75 21.22
C TYR A 414 5.14 -2.73 19.77
N ASN A 415 5.90 -3.76 19.39
CA ASN A 415 6.21 -4.03 17.98
C ASN A 415 4.93 -4.58 17.30
N LEU A 416 4.48 -3.90 16.25
CA LEU A 416 3.23 -4.22 15.56
C LEU A 416 3.39 -5.24 14.44
N HIS A 417 4.59 -5.73 14.18
CA HIS A 417 4.84 -6.71 13.13
C HIS A 417 4.20 -6.28 11.79
N ASN A 418 4.40 -5.01 11.42
CA ASN A 418 3.84 -4.41 10.20
C ASN A 418 2.30 -4.49 10.06
N GLY A 419 1.59 -4.67 11.18
CA GLY A 419 0.13 -4.78 11.22
C GLY A 419 -0.40 -6.20 11.03
N VAL A 420 0.47 -7.21 10.94
CA VAL A 420 0.06 -8.61 10.77
C VAL A 420 0.15 -9.42 12.06
N ASP A 421 -0.74 -10.40 12.19
CA ASP A 421 -0.70 -11.39 13.28
C ASP A 421 0.31 -12.50 13.01
N ILE A 422 0.45 -13.43 13.97
CA ILE A 422 1.40 -14.55 13.84
C ILE A 422 1.02 -15.57 12.75
N GLN A 423 -0.18 -15.45 12.17
CA GLN A 423 -0.65 -16.27 11.06
C GLN A 423 -0.46 -15.58 9.70
N GLY A 424 0.02 -14.33 9.69
CA GLY A 424 0.27 -13.52 8.50
C GLY A 424 -0.96 -12.76 7.99
N HIS A 425 -2.01 -12.62 8.80
CA HIS A 425 -3.20 -11.84 8.45
C HIS A 425 -3.09 -10.40 8.94
N LEU A 426 -3.52 -9.43 8.13
CA LEU A 426 -3.46 -7.99 8.45
C LEU A 426 -4.54 -7.61 9.49
N GLY A 427 -4.18 -7.67 10.77
CA GLY A 427 -5.06 -7.64 11.93
C GLY A 427 -5.03 -6.34 12.76
N MET A 428 -5.05 -5.17 12.12
CA MET A 428 -4.97 -3.85 12.79
C MET A 428 -5.98 -3.65 13.93
N GLU A 429 -7.22 -4.11 13.74
CA GLU A 429 -8.26 -4.01 14.77
C GLU A 429 -8.00 -4.91 15.98
N ALA A 430 -7.33 -6.05 15.80
CA ALA A 430 -6.91 -6.87 16.94
C ALA A 430 -5.81 -6.17 17.74
N GLN A 431 -4.84 -5.55 17.07
CA GLN A 431 -3.76 -4.79 17.70
C GLN A 431 -4.29 -3.56 18.46
N ALA A 432 -5.22 -2.80 17.86
CA ALA A 432 -5.86 -1.66 18.53
C ALA A 432 -6.60 -2.08 19.81
N ARG A 433 -7.33 -3.21 19.80
CA ARG A 433 -8.01 -3.72 21.00
C ARG A 433 -7.03 -4.15 22.09
N VAL A 434 -5.87 -4.68 21.74
CA VAL A 434 -4.81 -5.00 22.72
C VAL A 434 -4.35 -3.72 23.41
N ILE A 435 -4.09 -2.66 22.66
CA ILE A 435 -3.69 -1.35 23.20
C ILE A 435 -4.81 -0.78 24.08
N GLU A 436 -6.03 -0.72 23.58
CA GLU A 436 -7.21 -0.17 24.28
C GLU A 436 -7.48 -0.90 25.61
N ALA A 437 -7.35 -2.23 25.63
CA ALA A 437 -7.55 -3.03 26.85
C ALA A 437 -6.54 -2.67 27.97
N GLN A 438 -5.36 -2.17 27.61
CA GLN A 438 -4.31 -1.80 28.56
C GLN A 438 -4.42 -0.36 29.04
N ARG A 439 -5.25 0.46 28.39
CA ARG A 439 -5.47 1.89 28.70
C ARG A 439 -4.15 2.67 28.94
N PRO A 440 -3.16 2.56 28.05
CA PRO A 440 -1.93 3.33 28.19
C PRO A 440 -2.19 4.82 27.95
N ASP A 441 -1.45 5.67 28.65
CA ASP A 441 -1.43 7.11 28.37
C ASP A 441 -0.48 7.42 27.19
N VAL A 442 0.58 6.62 27.03
CA VAL A 442 1.56 6.72 25.95
C VAL A 442 1.83 5.36 25.35
N VAL A 443 1.85 5.27 24.02
CA VAL A 443 2.12 4.04 23.26
C VAL A 443 3.31 4.25 22.34
N ALA A 444 4.37 3.49 22.56
CA ALA A 444 5.54 3.40 21.71
C ALA A 444 5.41 2.20 20.76
N LEU A 445 5.40 2.48 19.45
CA LEU A 445 5.19 1.47 18.41
C LEU A 445 6.42 1.31 17.54
N GLN A 446 6.77 0.06 17.23
CA GLN A 446 7.80 -0.30 16.26
C GLN A 446 7.17 -1.01 15.06
N GLU A 447 7.93 -1.07 13.95
CA GLU A 447 7.51 -1.69 12.68
C GLU A 447 6.22 -1.08 12.10
N VAL A 448 6.16 0.25 12.16
CA VAL A 448 5.02 0.99 11.69
C VAL A 448 5.17 1.27 10.20
N SER A 449 4.28 0.69 9.39
CA SER A 449 4.22 0.93 7.96
C SER A 449 3.20 2.00 7.59
N ARG A 450 3.58 2.89 6.66
CA ARG A 450 2.74 3.96 6.13
C ARG A 450 2.59 3.85 4.62
N GLY A 451 1.91 2.80 4.18
CA GLY A 451 1.52 2.61 2.78
C GLY A 451 2.41 1.64 1.99
N TRP A 452 3.19 0.76 2.65
CA TRP A 452 3.83 -0.34 1.90
C TRP A 452 2.77 -1.30 1.33
N VAL A 453 2.92 -1.65 0.05
CA VAL A 453 2.00 -2.55 -0.66
C VAL A 453 2.01 -3.96 -0.09
N VAL A 454 3.17 -4.42 0.40
CA VAL A 454 3.31 -5.70 1.12
C VAL A 454 2.68 -5.68 2.52
N ASN A 455 2.24 -4.52 3.01
CA ASN A 455 1.57 -4.35 4.29
C ASN A 455 0.16 -3.78 4.09
N GLY A 456 -0.53 -4.21 3.03
CA GLY A 456 -1.91 -3.82 2.73
C GLY A 456 -2.11 -2.41 2.18
N SER A 457 -1.04 -1.65 1.94
CA SER A 457 -1.09 -0.22 1.57
C SER A 457 -1.83 0.66 2.60
N ILE A 458 -1.85 0.24 3.86
CA ILE A 458 -2.45 1.00 4.96
C ILE A 458 -1.47 2.06 5.49
N ASP A 459 -1.99 3.23 5.85
CA ASP A 459 -1.32 4.17 6.75
C ASP A 459 -1.65 3.78 8.20
N MET A 460 -0.82 2.91 8.81
CA MET A 460 -1.08 2.34 10.13
C MET A 460 -1.29 3.41 11.19
N LEU A 461 -0.53 4.52 11.14
CA LEU A 461 -0.63 5.58 12.15
C LEU A 461 -1.87 6.42 12.00
N ALA A 462 -2.19 6.84 10.78
CA ALA A 462 -3.43 7.60 10.56
C ALA A 462 -4.65 6.79 11.04
N TRP A 463 -4.63 5.48 10.81
CA TRP A 463 -5.69 4.57 11.25
C TRP A 463 -5.70 4.37 12.78
N LEU A 464 -4.56 4.04 13.41
CA LEU A 464 -4.45 3.81 14.85
C LEU A 464 -4.75 5.08 15.65
N SER A 465 -4.23 6.23 15.23
CA SER A 465 -4.43 7.51 15.90
C SER A 465 -5.92 7.86 15.99
N GLN A 466 -6.67 7.62 14.90
CA GLN A 466 -8.12 7.76 14.89
C GLN A 466 -8.82 6.72 15.75
N ARG A 467 -8.42 5.45 15.65
CA ARG A 467 -9.07 4.34 16.36
C ARG A 467 -8.89 4.41 17.88
N LEU A 468 -7.78 4.99 18.34
CA LEU A 468 -7.42 5.12 19.75
C LEU A 468 -7.66 6.53 20.32
N ASP A 469 -8.05 7.49 19.47
CA ASP A 469 -8.15 8.93 19.82
C ASP A 469 -6.87 9.47 20.46
N MET A 470 -5.73 9.19 19.82
CA MET A 470 -4.41 9.63 20.30
C MET A 470 -3.60 10.27 19.17
N PRO A 471 -3.19 11.55 19.31
CA PRO A 471 -2.20 12.17 18.45
C PRO A 471 -0.88 11.40 18.44
N TYR A 472 -0.11 11.54 17.36
CA TYR A 472 1.13 10.80 17.18
C TYR A 472 2.31 11.64 16.70
N VAL A 473 3.50 11.15 17.01
CA VAL A 473 4.79 11.54 16.42
C VAL A 473 5.32 10.33 15.65
N TYR A 474 5.88 10.56 14.47
CA TYR A 474 6.44 9.51 13.63
C TYR A 474 7.91 9.78 13.32
N GLY A 475 8.76 8.78 13.50
CA GLY A 475 10.16 8.78 13.09
C GLY A 475 10.39 7.73 12.01
N ALA A 476 10.54 8.18 10.76
CA ALA A 476 10.89 7.32 9.64
C ALA A 476 12.33 6.81 9.80
N THR A 477 12.59 5.53 9.47
CA THR A 477 13.94 4.96 9.50
C THR A 477 14.32 4.39 8.13
N ALA A 478 13.54 3.47 7.58
CA ALA A 478 13.83 2.75 6.33
C ALA A 478 13.14 3.39 5.11
N GLY A 479 13.57 4.61 4.80
CA GLY A 479 12.84 5.51 3.90
C GLY A 479 11.59 6.10 4.56
N PRO A 480 10.79 6.90 3.85
CA PRO A 480 9.75 7.70 4.50
C PRO A 480 8.60 6.86 5.09
N LEU A 481 8.36 5.64 4.60
CA LEU A 481 7.11 4.92 4.86
C LEU A 481 7.23 3.79 5.90
N TRP A 482 8.37 3.66 6.57
CA TRP A 482 8.53 2.67 7.64
C TRP A 482 9.39 3.21 8.77
N GLY A 483 8.99 2.95 10.02
CA GLY A 483 9.76 3.38 11.19
C GLY A 483 9.03 3.18 12.51
N ASN A 484 9.29 4.08 13.45
CA ASN A 484 8.80 4.05 14.83
C ASN A 484 7.81 5.18 15.08
N ALA A 485 6.94 5.02 16.08
CA ALA A 485 5.97 6.05 16.44
C ALA A 485 5.73 6.15 17.95
N LEU A 486 5.26 7.31 18.38
CA LEU A 486 4.72 7.56 19.71
C LEU A 486 3.30 8.07 19.56
N LEU A 487 2.33 7.45 20.22
CA LEU A 487 0.98 7.97 20.40
C LEU A 487 0.84 8.43 21.84
N SER A 488 0.25 9.59 22.06
CA SER A 488 0.11 10.17 23.40
C SER A 488 -1.25 10.84 23.55
N ARG A 489 -1.96 10.56 24.65
CA ARG A 489 -3.10 11.38 25.05
C ARG A 489 -2.67 12.73 25.64
N TYR A 490 -1.44 12.85 26.12
CA TYR A 490 -0.92 14.09 26.71
C TYR A 490 -0.43 15.07 25.64
N PRO A 491 -0.50 16.39 25.90
CA PRO A 491 0.12 17.40 25.03
C PRO A 491 1.60 17.13 24.76
N ILE A 492 1.98 17.18 23.49
CA ILE A 492 3.37 17.07 23.05
C ILE A 492 3.99 18.46 23.11
N LEU A 493 4.95 18.66 24.02
CA LEU A 493 5.66 19.92 24.19
C LEU A 493 6.78 20.08 23.16
N GLU A 494 7.46 18.97 22.87
CA GLU A 494 8.56 18.90 21.91
C GLU A 494 8.66 17.47 21.38
N SER A 495 9.11 17.30 20.14
CA SER A 495 9.29 15.98 19.54
C SER A 495 10.27 16.00 18.38
N GLY A 496 10.89 14.86 18.11
CA GLY A 496 11.78 14.67 16.98
C GLY A 496 12.05 13.20 16.70
N ALA A 497 12.91 12.95 15.72
CA ALA A 497 13.41 11.63 15.40
C ALA A 497 14.85 11.73 14.92
N GLU A 498 15.65 10.73 15.27
CA GLU A 498 17.07 10.66 14.95
C GLU A 498 17.39 9.32 14.28
N GLU A 499 18.32 9.36 13.33
CA GLU A 499 18.88 8.17 12.69
C GLU A 499 19.91 7.49 13.60
N LEU A 500 20.01 6.17 13.54
CA LEU A 500 20.99 5.38 14.30
C LEU A 500 22.04 4.78 13.37
N LEU A 501 23.31 4.83 13.76
CA LEU A 501 24.38 4.20 13.00
C LEU A 501 24.34 2.66 13.09
N PRO A 502 24.88 1.95 12.08
CA PRO A 502 25.34 2.47 10.80
C PRO A 502 24.18 2.70 9.81
N GLN A 503 24.39 3.59 8.84
CA GLN A 503 23.38 4.00 7.85
C GLN A 503 23.46 3.24 6.51
N ASP A 504 24.38 2.27 6.39
CA ASP A 504 24.52 1.39 5.22
C ASP A 504 23.81 0.03 5.38
N LEU A 505 22.99 -0.10 6.43
CA LEU A 505 22.11 -1.26 6.64
C LEU A 505 21.02 -1.35 5.56
N LEU A 506 20.60 -2.58 5.24
CA LEU A 506 19.47 -2.83 4.34
C LEU A 506 18.17 -2.21 4.87
N ILE A 507 17.98 -2.28 6.19
CA ILE A 507 16.91 -1.59 6.91
C ILE A 507 17.56 -0.72 7.98
N THR A 508 17.69 0.56 7.68
CA THR A 508 18.21 1.58 8.60
C THR A 508 17.36 1.70 9.86
N ARG A 509 18.01 2.05 10.98
CA ARG A 509 17.40 2.19 12.30
C ARG A 509 17.42 3.65 12.75
N GLY A 510 16.62 3.94 13.76
CA GLY A 510 16.44 5.28 14.33
C GLY A 510 15.56 5.22 15.57
N PHE A 511 15.45 6.33 16.28
CA PHE A 511 14.51 6.49 17.39
C PHE A 511 13.65 7.73 17.21
N VAL A 512 12.43 7.66 17.74
CA VAL A 512 11.50 8.79 17.83
C VAL A 512 11.35 9.19 19.29
N TRP A 513 11.24 10.48 19.55
CA TRP A 513 11.15 10.98 20.92
C TRP A 513 10.10 12.08 21.06
N ALA A 514 9.53 12.18 22.26
CA ALA A 514 8.63 13.26 22.63
C ALA A 514 8.83 13.65 24.10
N ARG A 515 8.73 14.95 24.38
CA ARG A 515 8.57 15.49 25.73
C ARG A 515 7.10 15.82 25.92
N LEU A 516 6.46 15.15 26.89
CA LEU A 516 5.02 15.18 27.10
C LEU A 516 4.68 15.93 28.38
N ASP A 517 3.66 16.79 28.34
CA ASP A 517 3.09 17.45 29.51
C ASP A 517 2.16 16.49 30.25
N VAL A 518 2.62 15.94 31.37
CA VAL A 518 1.84 14.97 32.15
C VAL A 518 0.93 15.67 33.16
N GLY A 519 0.91 17.00 33.22
CA GLY A 519 0.12 17.79 34.15
C GLY A 519 0.88 18.21 35.41
N ASP A 520 0.26 19.07 36.22
CA ASP A 520 0.84 19.61 37.47
C ASP A 520 2.22 20.26 37.32
N GLY A 521 2.51 20.82 36.14
CA GLY A 521 3.81 21.43 35.82
C GLY A 521 4.94 20.41 35.65
N GLN A 522 4.61 19.14 35.44
CA GLN A 522 5.55 18.04 35.26
C GLN A 522 5.57 17.59 33.80
N ASP A 523 6.72 17.10 33.36
CA ASP A 523 6.88 16.49 32.04
C ASP A 523 7.59 15.13 32.14
N ILE A 524 7.60 14.42 31.01
CA ILE A 524 8.30 13.16 30.84
C ILE A 524 8.90 13.10 29.42
N TRP A 525 10.13 12.61 29.33
CA TRP A 525 10.76 12.27 28.05
C TRP A 525 10.47 10.82 27.72
N VAL A 526 9.91 10.55 26.53
CA VAL A 526 9.69 9.19 26.04
C VAL A 526 10.46 9.01 24.74
N ILE A 527 11.36 8.02 24.71
CA ILE A 527 12.22 7.69 23.58
C ILE A 527 11.89 6.27 23.15
N ASN A 528 11.48 6.10 21.90
CA ASN A 528 11.10 4.82 21.32
C ASN A 528 12.06 4.43 20.18
N THR A 529 12.63 3.22 20.24
CA THR A 529 13.56 2.71 19.23
C THR A 529 13.23 1.30 18.75
N HIS A 530 13.88 0.91 17.65
CA HIS A 530 13.94 -0.48 17.18
C HIS A 530 15.37 -0.76 16.69
N TYR A 531 16.11 -1.61 17.41
CA TYR A 531 17.50 -1.92 17.09
C TYR A 531 17.66 -2.92 15.95
N HIS A 532 18.90 -3.08 15.49
CA HIS A 532 19.29 -4.02 14.44
C HIS A 532 19.00 -5.48 14.85
N HIS A 533 18.36 -6.24 13.96
CA HIS A 533 17.74 -7.54 14.27
C HIS A 533 18.65 -8.79 14.14
N PRO A 534 19.66 -8.86 13.24
CA PRO A 534 20.55 -10.02 13.15
C PRO A 534 21.22 -10.31 14.48
N GLU A 535 21.04 -11.54 14.96
CA GLU A 535 21.44 -11.96 16.30
C GLU A 535 22.96 -11.79 16.50
N GLU A 536 23.73 -12.15 15.48
CA GLU A 536 25.19 -12.10 15.43
C GLU A 536 25.79 -10.67 15.50
N ASP A 537 25.02 -9.65 15.15
CA ASP A 537 25.50 -8.27 15.00
C ASP A 537 25.41 -7.45 16.29
N ASN A 538 25.80 -8.04 17.43
CA ASN A 538 25.72 -7.38 18.74
C ASN A 538 26.53 -6.07 18.80
N ALA A 539 27.66 -5.97 18.09
CA ALA A 539 28.49 -4.77 18.03
C ALA A 539 27.73 -3.55 17.45
N ILE A 540 26.82 -3.77 16.50
CA ILE A 540 25.96 -2.72 15.94
C ILE A 540 24.99 -2.24 17.02
N ARG A 541 24.35 -3.16 17.76
CA ARG A 541 23.45 -2.79 18.87
C ARG A 541 24.17 -2.02 19.97
N VAL A 542 25.43 -2.33 20.23
CA VAL A 542 26.29 -1.57 21.16
C VAL A 542 26.51 -0.13 20.68
N GLU A 543 26.80 0.08 19.39
CA GLU A 543 26.93 1.42 18.81
C GLU A 543 25.60 2.20 18.91
N GLN A 544 24.49 1.56 18.52
CA GLN A 544 23.14 2.12 18.63
C GLN A 544 22.77 2.51 20.06
N THR A 545 23.21 1.73 21.05
CA THR A 545 22.99 2.03 22.47
C THR A 545 23.75 3.28 22.90
N ARG A 546 24.99 3.46 22.45
CA ARG A 546 25.79 4.64 22.78
C ARG A 546 25.21 5.92 22.19
N GLU A 547 24.70 5.87 20.96
CA GLU A 547 24.01 7.00 20.32
C GLU A 547 22.78 7.44 21.10
N VAL A 548 21.92 6.50 21.49
CA VAL A 548 20.73 6.80 22.31
C VAL A 548 21.13 7.38 23.67
N LEU A 549 22.16 6.84 24.32
CA LEU A 549 22.65 7.36 25.60
C LEU A 549 23.22 8.79 25.47
N GLY A 550 23.92 9.09 24.38
CA GLY A 550 24.36 10.46 24.07
C GLY A 550 23.18 11.42 23.95
N PHE A 551 22.06 10.98 23.34
CA PHE A 551 20.83 11.76 23.33
C PHE A 551 20.20 11.91 24.72
N LEU A 552 20.22 10.87 25.56
CA LEU A 552 19.62 10.89 26.90
C LEU A 552 20.42 11.73 27.92
N GLU A 553 21.66 12.09 27.63
CA GLU A 553 22.51 12.85 28.54
C GLU A 553 21.85 14.17 28.98
N GLY A 554 21.78 14.37 30.31
CA GLY A 554 21.20 15.57 30.92
C GLY A 554 19.67 15.66 30.88
N LYS A 555 18.96 14.60 30.49
CA LYS A 555 17.49 14.54 30.53
C LYS A 555 17.01 13.81 31.79
N ASP A 556 16.34 14.55 32.67
CA ASP A 556 15.61 14.00 33.82
C ASP A 556 14.25 13.42 33.38
N ARG A 557 13.65 12.55 34.19
CA ARG A 557 12.34 11.92 33.94
C ARG A 557 12.25 11.29 32.54
N ALA A 558 13.24 10.47 32.20
CA ALA A 558 13.36 9.84 30.89
C ALA A 558 12.96 8.37 30.92
N VAL A 559 12.16 7.98 29.93
CA VAL A 559 11.73 6.61 29.68
C VAL A 559 12.18 6.20 28.28
N PHE A 560 13.08 5.22 28.23
CA PHE A 560 13.63 4.65 27.01
C PHE A 560 13.04 3.27 26.75
N VAL A 561 12.37 3.09 25.62
CA VAL A 561 11.57 1.90 25.33
C VAL A 561 11.79 1.41 23.90
N GLY A 562 11.43 0.15 23.68
CA GLY A 562 11.32 -0.40 22.34
C GLY A 562 11.76 -1.85 22.23
N ASP A 563 11.80 -2.32 20.99
CA ASP A 563 12.39 -3.59 20.62
C ASP A 563 13.90 -3.40 20.44
N LEU A 564 14.68 -3.86 21.42
CA LEU A 564 16.13 -3.73 21.39
C LEU A 564 16.81 -4.88 20.65
N ASN A 565 16.08 -5.90 20.19
CA ASN A 565 16.65 -7.12 19.60
C ASN A 565 17.83 -7.69 20.42
N THR A 566 17.81 -7.47 21.73
CA THR A 566 18.93 -7.74 22.64
C THR A 566 18.46 -8.68 23.74
N ARG A 567 19.09 -9.84 23.86
CA ARG A 567 18.73 -10.84 24.87
C ARG A 567 19.35 -10.51 26.24
N LEU A 568 18.78 -11.11 27.29
CA LEU A 568 19.31 -11.02 28.64
C LEU A 568 20.78 -11.46 28.69
N GLY A 569 21.64 -10.62 29.26
CA GLY A 569 23.08 -10.87 29.41
C GLY A 569 23.95 -10.33 28.28
N GLU A 570 23.36 -9.77 27.21
CA GLU A 570 24.12 -9.11 26.15
C GLU A 570 24.60 -7.70 26.56
N GLU A 571 25.73 -7.27 25.98
CA GLU A 571 26.44 -6.02 26.31
C GLU A 571 25.58 -4.74 26.28
N PRO A 572 24.67 -4.53 25.30
CA PRO A 572 23.85 -3.31 25.26
C PRO A 572 23.05 -3.06 26.55
N LEU A 573 22.50 -4.11 27.19
CA LEU A 573 21.74 -3.95 28.43
C LEU A 573 22.63 -3.56 29.62
N GLU A 574 23.88 -4.02 29.62
CA GLU A 574 24.86 -3.65 30.65
C GLU A 574 25.31 -2.19 30.49
N ILE A 575 25.49 -1.73 29.25
CA ILE A 575 25.79 -0.32 28.95
C ILE A 575 24.67 0.60 29.48
N LEU A 576 23.40 0.23 29.28
CA LEU A 576 22.26 0.99 29.81
C LEU A 576 22.27 1.05 31.35
N ARG A 577 22.55 -0.08 32.02
CA ARG A 577 22.68 -0.13 33.50
C ARG A 577 23.82 0.75 34.01
N GLN A 578 24.97 0.70 33.36
CA GLN A 578 26.15 1.51 33.72
C GLN A 578 25.91 3.01 33.53
N ALA A 579 25.04 3.37 32.59
CA ALA A 579 24.58 4.75 32.39
C ALA A 579 23.54 5.21 33.43
N GLY A 580 23.17 4.37 34.40
CA GLY A 580 22.24 4.71 35.48
C GLY A 580 20.76 4.52 35.15
N LEU A 581 20.44 3.87 34.02
CA LEU A 581 19.07 3.48 33.69
C LEU A 581 18.69 2.17 34.42
N SER A 582 17.43 2.09 34.85
CA SER A 582 16.87 0.90 35.49
C SER A 582 15.83 0.24 34.62
N ASP A 583 15.91 -1.08 34.50
CA ASP A 583 14.93 -1.89 33.77
C ASP A 583 13.65 -2.04 34.61
N ALA A 584 12.51 -1.64 34.04
CA ALA A 584 11.21 -1.68 34.71
C ALA A 584 10.80 -3.08 35.19
N MET A 585 11.07 -4.14 34.42
CA MET A 585 10.72 -5.50 34.84
C MET A 585 11.60 -5.97 36.01
N ASP A 586 12.88 -5.62 35.98
CA ASP A 586 13.82 -5.93 37.07
C ASP A 586 13.42 -5.20 38.36
N MET A 587 12.97 -3.93 38.27
CA MET A 587 12.54 -3.13 39.43
C MET A 587 11.35 -3.73 40.18
N VAL A 588 10.41 -4.37 39.46
CA VAL A 588 9.25 -5.04 40.07
C VAL A 588 9.46 -6.55 40.31
N GLY A 589 10.65 -7.07 40.01
CA GLY A 589 10.98 -8.48 40.20
C GLY A 589 10.34 -9.43 39.18
N LEU A 590 9.86 -8.93 38.05
CA LEU A 590 9.26 -9.74 36.98
C LEU A 590 10.36 -10.39 36.14
N LYS A 591 10.70 -11.64 36.44
CA LYS A 591 11.75 -12.42 35.74
C LYS A 591 11.19 -13.73 35.19
N PRO A 592 11.58 -14.16 33.97
CA PRO A 592 12.48 -13.47 33.04
C PRO A 592 11.80 -12.43 32.14
N GLY A 593 10.46 -12.34 32.14
CA GLY A 593 9.72 -11.32 31.37
C GLY A 593 9.75 -11.50 29.85
N PHE A 594 9.62 -12.73 29.36
CA PHE A 594 9.68 -13.02 27.93
C PHE A 594 8.54 -12.38 27.13
N THR A 595 8.89 -11.88 25.94
CA THR A 595 8.02 -11.10 25.03
C THR A 595 7.87 -11.74 23.66
N THR A 596 8.76 -12.66 23.25
CA THR A 596 8.68 -13.33 21.94
C THR A 596 9.18 -14.80 21.99
N PRO A 597 8.65 -15.71 21.16
CA PRO A 597 7.42 -15.57 20.37
C PRO A 597 6.17 -15.67 21.27
N PRO A 598 5.05 -15.01 20.95
CA PRO A 598 3.89 -14.85 21.84
C PRO A 598 3.20 -16.15 22.24
N ALA A 599 3.15 -17.12 21.32
CA ALA A 599 2.52 -18.42 21.55
C ALA A 599 3.30 -19.27 22.57
N ASN A 600 4.62 -19.11 22.62
CA ASN A 600 5.50 -19.78 23.58
C ASN A 600 6.72 -18.89 23.87
N PRO A 601 6.58 -17.85 24.72
CA PRO A 601 7.63 -16.86 24.91
C PRO A 601 8.88 -17.47 25.54
N GLN A 602 10.02 -17.21 24.90
CA GLN A 602 11.32 -17.78 25.25
C GLN A 602 12.41 -16.71 25.34
N HIS A 603 12.18 -15.55 24.72
CA HIS A 603 13.12 -14.45 24.68
C HIS A 603 12.46 -13.19 25.18
N ARG A 604 13.27 -12.34 25.80
CA ARG A 604 12.92 -10.98 26.17
C ARG A 604 13.80 -10.06 25.35
N ILE A 605 13.19 -9.29 24.47
CA ILE A 605 13.88 -8.32 23.60
C ILE A 605 13.21 -6.94 23.60
N ASP A 606 12.00 -6.84 24.15
CA ASP A 606 11.28 -5.59 24.34
C ASP A 606 11.45 -5.09 25.78
N TYR A 607 11.82 -3.82 25.94
CA TYR A 607 12.19 -3.25 27.24
C TYR A 607 11.55 -1.89 27.50
N ILE A 608 11.40 -1.57 28.79
CA ILE A 608 11.15 -0.23 29.30
C ILE A 608 12.24 0.08 30.32
N TRP A 609 13.07 1.08 30.03
CA TRP A 609 14.14 1.59 30.88
C TRP A 609 13.77 2.97 31.40
N VAL A 610 14.04 3.24 32.66
CA VAL A 610 13.73 4.52 33.30
C VAL A 610 14.97 5.15 33.92
N SER A 611 15.02 6.49 33.93
CA SER A 611 16.03 7.26 34.64
C SER A 611 15.91 7.07 36.16
N SER A 612 17.00 7.33 36.89
CA SER A 612 17.11 7.05 38.33
C SER A 612 16.18 7.87 39.23
N ASP A 613 15.60 8.94 38.71
CA ASP A 613 14.62 9.81 39.37
C ASP A 613 13.16 9.33 39.17
N LEU A 614 12.95 8.20 38.49
CA LEU A 614 11.65 7.57 38.31
C LEU A 614 11.57 6.21 39.03
N ARG A 615 10.34 5.83 39.37
CA ARG A 615 9.97 4.55 39.96
C ARG A 615 8.98 3.82 39.07
N VAL A 616 8.97 2.51 39.18
CA VAL A 616 8.03 1.63 38.46
C VAL A 616 7.11 0.98 39.48
N LEU A 617 5.81 1.23 39.34
CA LEU A 617 4.79 0.72 40.27
C LEU A 617 4.33 -0.69 39.89
N ASP A 618 4.12 -0.93 38.60
CA ASP A 618 3.73 -2.23 38.05
C ASP A 618 4.25 -2.39 36.62
N VAL A 619 4.36 -3.66 36.20
CA VAL A 619 4.62 -4.05 34.82
C VAL A 619 3.72 -5.22 34.43
N GLU A 620 3.11 -5.14 33.26
CA GLU A 620 2.28 -6.19 32.66
C GLU A 620 2.80 -6.58 31.28
N ILE A 621 2.71 -7.88 30.95
CA ILE A 621 2.98 -8.42 29.61
C ILE A 621 1.70 -9.13 29.13
N PRO A 622 0.77 -8.40 28.50
CA PRO A 622 -0.50 -8.96 28.02
C PRO A 622 -0.29 -10.10 27.02
N ARG A 623 -0.97 -11.22 27.22
CA ARG A 623 -0.96 -12.34 26.26
C ARG A 623 -1.85 -12.03 25.07
N THR A 624 -1.28 -12.08 23.87
CA THR A 624 -1.97 -11.84 22.60
C THR A 624 -1.27 -12.60 21.48
N LEU A 625 -1.97 -12.81 20.36
CA LEU A 625 -1.41 -13.36 19.12
C LEU A 625 -1.48 -12.34 17.96
N ALA A 626 -1.84 -11.08 18.25
CA ALA A 626 -2.08 -10.03 17.26
C ALA A 626 -0.79 -9.43 16.64
N SER A 627 0.36 -9.84 17.14
CA SER A 627 1.72 -9.52 16.67
C SER A 627 2.61 -10.69 17.05
N ASP A 628 3.78 -10.83 16.43
CA ASP A 628 4.84 -11.77 16.81
C ASP A 628 5.64 -11.31 18.06
N HIS A 629 5.28 -10.16 18.63
CA HIS A 629 5.73 -9.67 19.93
C HIS A 629 4.55 -9.57 20.91
N LEU A 630 4.84 -9.74 22.20
CA LEU A 630 3.94 -9.36 23.29
C LEU A 630 4.24 -7.92 23.71
N PRO A 631 3.21 -7.08 23.94
CA PRO A 631 3.43 -5.75 24.45
C PRO A 631 3.96 -5.78 25.89
N VAL A 632 4.71 -4.74 26.25
CA VAL A 632 5.13 -4.48 27.63
C VAL A 632 4.50 -3.18 28.09
N VAL A 633 3.82 -3.20 29.24
CA VAL A 633 3.13 -2.05 29.81
C VAL A 633 3.69 -1.79 31.20
N ALA A 634 4.06 -0.55 31.51
CA ALA A 634 4.55 -0.17 32.83
C ALA A 634 3.86 1.09 33.34
N THR A 635 3.59 1.15 34.63
CA THR A 635 3.10 2.34 35.33
C THR A 635 4.27 3.04 36.01
N ILE A 636 4.61 4.23 35.53
CA ILE A 636 5.78 5.02 35.95
C ILE A 636 5.33 6.10 36.94
N ALA A 637 6.08 6.29 38.02
CA ALA A 637 5.87 7.33 39.02
C ALA A 637 7.17 8.09 39.29
N GLN A 638 7.06 9.30 39.85
CA GLN A 638 8.22 10.06 40.35
C GLN A 638 8.52 9.71 41.81
#